data_AF-A0A0P1AKQ9-F1
#
_entry.id   AF-A0A0P1AKQ9-F1
#
_cell.length_a   1.000
_cell.length_b   1.000
_cell.length_c   1.000
_cell.angle_alpha   90.00
_cell.angle_beta   90.00
_cell.angle_gamma   90.00
#
_symmetry.space_group_name_H-M   'P 1'
#
loop_
_entity.id
_entity.type
_entity.pdbx_description
1 polymer ?
#
loop_
_entity_poly.entity_id
_entity_poly.type
_entity_poly.pdbx_seq_one_letter_code
_entity_poly.pdbx_strand_id
1 'polypeptide(L)'
;MFVPVLSTLLLLEFSVSSTTNSSIIHDEDQVVFVGHLNDSMLSANTTPSVANGELERSNDSKQVIDETIGEVRTFPLFEKFAKWFAKDTPVECRVETASNLMKINPRKSKQDKIVSQQVKKLFESDDGALALFAEVKVSKLLKDEVTRELTEEWFTNSHTKLSALFSTLMKETKEGSLDEFFQLQLHVPLYRYAWRLYEYVPFDLDIIATDVARLLTENRKGGTLITWFGTYATPYSIDLYHPTLTDNVRLVIGLSRHPKTLKLAYRLHALYTGGLVDFRHNYIPSLALSEEEFWFNFAAFVRFNYIEHEARSLKFMYSEVAQYSKKKALKSYLSAVSKAGKFQVERYVWLQFGDDYTRLLKAALQSDDNTNYVSGALTRNPHIAEFKKKLNDVKLVKTFEQLLSDGERVELLLESVGELVNFKSSPGISGVATNKKQDEIVEKLQLLVTDEDSFQLLKISLNDEHLDSFFDALDARKHLKLVEDMLSSTEINTVKSFKDILEDQNKVQSLAQALLTKESLENFRMSLDNKNIYTKKRSDLVEQENLKALDELLNDLDQVFFLRVAVRDNVRAELFRAALEKVQGKEFKDVLNEVNPVETFEVVLNKRNLVNVFKSALEDEKQLECLKNAVSVERREEFKSFFDSRDQKMFYEELEQQLQLEENSRKDFSTRGPLSTPPS
;
A
#
# COMPACT_ATOMS: atom_id res chain seq x y z
N MET A 1 16.18 56.03 -16.29
CA MET A 1 16.96 56.83 -15.33
C MET A 1 16.20 56.85 -14.02
N PHE A 2 16.81 56.23 -13.00
CA PHE A 2 16.62 56.36 -11.54
C PHE A 2 15.27 56.07 -10.85
N VAL A 3 15.31 54.95 -10.11
CA VAL A 3 14.71 54.67 -8.79
C VAL A 3 15.27 55.67 -7.73
N PRO A 4 14.68 55.82 -6.52
CA PRO A 4 15.10 55.00 -5.37
C PRO A 4 13.93 54.47 -4.51
N VAL A 5 13.89 53.21 -4.06
CA VAL A 5 14.69 52.47 -3.04
C VAL A 5 14.22 52.76 -1.59
N LEU A 6 14.05 51.65 -0.83
CA LEU A 6 13.97 51.46 0.64
C LEU A 6 12.57 51.40 1.30
N SER A 7 12.09 50.17 1.56
CA SER A 7 11.63 49.69 2.89
C SER A 7 11.43 48.15 2.99
N THR A 8 12.16 47.33 2.23
CA THR A 8 12.09 45.85 2.35
C THR A 8 13.48 45.21 2.54
N LEU A 9 14.29 45.80 3.42
CA LEU A 9 15.56 45.23 3.89
C LEU A 9 15.66 45.48 5.40
N LEU A 10 16.04 44.42 6.15
CA LEU A 10 16.18 44.28 7.61
C LEU A 10 14.86 43.82 8.27
N LEU A 11 14.68 42.53 8.60
CA LEU A 11 15.39 41.84 9.68
C LEU A 11 15.85 40.42 9.29
N LEU A 12 17.13 40.33 8.90
CA LEU A 12 18.00 39.21 9.22
C LEU A 12 18.77 39.64 10.48
N GLU A 13 18.63 38.92 11.59
CA GLU A 13 19.68 38.87 12.62
C GLU A 13 20.41 37.54 12.49
N PHE A 14 21.56 37.57 11.82
CA PHE A 14 22.67 36.68 12.12
C PHE A 14 23.36 37.23 13.37
N SER A 15 23.57 36.38 14.37
CA SER A 15 24.64 36.58 15.36
C SER A 15 25.81 35.68 14.99
N VAL A 16 26.84 36.30 14.41
CA VAL A 16 28.20 35.77 14.35
C VAL A 16 29.03 36.59 15.34
N SER A 17 29.67 35.93 16.30
CA SER A 17 30.80 36.48 17.04
C SER A 17 32.03 35.64 16.76
N SER A 18 33.09 36.32 16.35
CA SER A 18 34.33 35.82 15.77
C SER A 18 35.41 35.42 16.80
N THR A 19 36.06 34.29 16.52
CA THR A 19 37.52 33.98 16.59
C THR A 19 38.37 34.35 17.82
N THR A 20 39.08 33.35 18.38
CA THR A 20 40.54 33.17 18.15
C THR A 20 41.11 31.87 18.76
N ASN A 21 41.91 31.17 17.93
CA ASN A 21 43.07 30.30 18.20
C ASN A 21 43.03 29.20 19.27
N SER A 22 43.13 27.92 18.85
CA SER A 22 44.42 27.21 18.72
C SER A 22 44.26 25.70 18.42
N SER A 23 44.84 25.26 17.31
CA SER A 23 45.67 24.05 17.15
C SER A 23 45.14 22.63 17.48
N ILE A 24 45.38 21.71 16.52
CA ILE A 24 45.69 20.26 16.66
C ILE A 24 44.56 19.24 16.37
N ILE A 25 44.55 18.77 15.11
CA ILE A 25 44.65 17.37 14.61
C ILE A 25 43.57 16.31 14.95
N HIS A 26 43.14 15.66 13.86
CA HIS A 26 42.57 14.31 13.61
C HIS A 26 41.05 14.07 13.50
N ASP A 27 40.71 13.60 12.27
CA ASP A 27 39.75 12.60 11.81
C ASP A 27 38.32 12.59 12.38
N GLU A 28 37.34 12.82 11.49
CA GLU A 28 36.32 11.82 11.08
C GLU A 28 35.24 12.49 10.21
N ASP A 29 34.64 11.68 9.33
CA ASP A 29 33.72 12.03 8.25
C ASP A 29 32.57 12.98 8.64
N GLN A 30 32.42 14.08 7.90
CA GLN A 30 31.19 14.87 7.86
C GLN A 30 30.50 14.69 6.50
N VAL A 31 29.50 13.80 6.50
CA VAL A 31 28.46 13.74 5.47
C VAL A 31 27.52 14.94 5.71
N VAL A 32 27.57 15.92 4.83
CA VAL A 32 26.63 17.05 4.79
C VAL A 32 25.47 16.67 3.87
N PHE A 33 24.29 16.38 4.42
CA PHE A 33 23.07 16.28 3.63
C PHE A 33 22.51 17.68 3.38
N VAL A 34 22.63 18.16 2.15
CA VAL A 34 21.91 19.35 1.66
C VAL A 34 20.54 18.88 1.19
N GLY A 35 19.51 19.09 2.02
CA GLY A 35 18.12 18.88 1.65
C GLY A 35 17.62 20.06 0.80
N HIS A 36 17.43 19.83 -0.50
CA HIS A 36 16.61 20.71 -1.33
C HIS A 36 15.18 20.17 -1.36
N LEU A 37 14.28 20.95 -0.75
CA LEU A 37 12.84 20.88 -0.94
C LEU A 37 12.55 21.09 -2.43
N ASN A 38 12.08 20.07 -3.12
CA ASN A 38 11.30 20.25 -4.34
C ASN A 38 9.90 19.69 -4.09
N ASP A 39 8.98 20.64 -4.05
CA ASP A 39 7.54 20.43 -4.17
C ASP A 39 7.25 19.46 -5.30
N SER A 40 6.46 18.43 -5.01
CA SER A 40 5.81 17.61 -6.04
C SER A 40 4.89 18.52 -6.85
N MET A 41 5.42 19.12 -7.92
CA MET A 41 4.64 19.88 -8.87
C MET A 41 3.72 18.94 -9.64
N LEU A 42 2.45 19.35 -9.63
CA LEU A 42 1.38 18.91 -10.49
C LEU A 42 1.86 18.83 -11.95
N SER A 43 1.51 17.72 -12.60
CA SER A 43 1.58 17.51 -14.05
C SER A 43 1.06 18.73 -14.80
N ALA A 44 1.97 19.45 -15.45
CA ALA A 44 1.68 20.51 -16.40
C ALA A 44 1.98 20.02 -17.82
N ASN A 45 1.06 20.34 -18.74
CA ASN A 45 1.16 20.48 -20.21
C ASN A 45 0.13 19.59 -20.96
N THR A 46 -0.58 20.04 -22.00
CA THR A 46 -0.63 21.30 -22.77
C THR A 46 -1.87 21.23 -23.69
N THR A 47 -2.51 22.37 -23.93
CA THR A 47 -3.50 22.58 -25.01
C THR A 47 -2.86 22.56 -26.41
N PRO A 48 -3.56 22.08 -27.46
CA PRO A 48 -3.14 22.27 -28.86
C PRO A 48 -3.71 23.55 -29.46
N SER A 49 -2.93 24.20 -30.32
CA SER A 49 -3.30 25.37 -31.11
C SER A 49 -4.09 25.00 -32.37
N VAL A 50 -4.94 25.95 -32.76
CA VAL A 50 -5.97 25.92 -33.81
C VAL A 50 -5.42 26.14 -35.23
N ALA A 51 -6.02 25.48 -36.24
CA ALA A 51 -6.25 26.06 -37.56
C ALA A 51 -7.47 25.43 -38.29
N ASN A 52 -8.59 26.18 -38.27
CA ASN A 52 -9.71 26.36 -39.21
C ASN A 52 -10.09 25.31 -40.28
N GLY A 53 -11.37 24.94 -40.29
CA GLY A 53 -12.10 24.37 -41.43
C GLY A 53 -13.54 23.91 -41.12
N GLU A 54 -14.47 24.87 -41.06
CA GLU A 54 -15.93 24.82 -41.31
C GLU A 54 -16.82 23.62 -40.89
N LEU A 55 -17.72 23.91 -39.93
CA LEU A 55 -19.15 23.56 -39.82
C LEU A 55 -19.68 22.28 -40.52
N GLU A 56 -20.10 21.29 -39.72
CA GLU A 56 -21.51 20.84 -39.68
C GLU A 56 -21.80 19.96 -38.44
N ARG A 57 -23.03 20.06 -37.92
CA ARG A 57 -23.49 19.55 -36.63
C ARG A 57 -23.81 18.05 -36.64
N SER A 58 -23.45 17.33 -35.58
CA SER A 58 -24.30 16.27 -35.01
C SER A 58 -23.90 15.94 -33.56
N ASN A 59 -24.90 15.95 -32.67
CA ASN A 59 -24.85 15.51 -31.27
C ASN A 59 -24.51 14.02 -31.14
N ASP A 60 -23.66 13.70 -30.18
CA ASP A 60 -23.79 12.62 -29.17
C ASP A 60 -22.39 12.09 -28.78
N SER A 61 -21.82 12.64 -27.71
CA SER A 61 -20.72 11.98 -27.00
C SER A 61 -20.68 12.39 -25.53
N LYS A 62 -20.82 11.38 -24.66
CA LYS A 62 -20.53 11.45 -23.23
C LYS A 62 -19.06 11.82 -23.06
N GLN A 63 -18.79 13.01 -22.53
CA GLN A 63 -17.44 13.40 -22.14
C GLN A 63 -17.01 12.60 -20.91
N VAL A 64 -15.85 11.95 -21.06
CA VAL A 64 -15.01 11.47 -19.96
C VAL A 64 -14.45 12.73 -19.28
N ILE A 65 -14.79 12.91 -18.01
CA ILE A 65 -14.28 14.03 -17.21
C ILE A 65 -12.87 13.65 -16.75
N ASP A 66 -11.88 14.42 -17.23
CA ASP A 66 -10.51 14.44 -16.73
C ASP A 66 -10.48 15.31 -15.46
N GLU A 67 -10.58 14.67 -14.29
CA GLU A 67 -10.55 15.33 -12.98
C GLU A 67 -9.13 15.24 -12.39
N THR A 68 -8.19 15.95 -13.02
CA THR A 68 -6.80 16.07 -12.53
C THR A 68 -6.39 17.53 -12.33
N ILE A 69 -7.17 18.30 -11.54
CA ILE A 69 -6.74 19.59 -10.98
C ILE A 69 -7.29 19.70 -9.55
N GLY A 70 -6.43 20.09 -8.61
CA GLY A 70 -6.83 20.43 -7.25
C GLY A 70 -7.77 21.64 -7.21
N GLU A 71 -9.06 21.41 -7.30
CA GLU A 71 -10.08 22.41 -6.94
C GLU A 71 -10.33 22.35 -5.43
N VAL A 72 -9.63 23.20 -4.68
CA VAL A 72 -10.26 23.82 -3.51
C VAL A 72 -11.36 24.71 -4.07
N ARG A 73 -12.60 24.20 -4.07
CA ARG A 73 -13.76 25.03 -4.41
C ARG A 73 -13.85 26.14 -3.36
N THR A 74 -13.60 27.37 -3.78
CA THR A 74 -14.09 28.56 -3.08
C THR A 74 -15.61 28.55 -3.18
N PHE A 75 -16.30 28.52 -2.04
CA PHE A 75 -17.75 28.40 -1.99
C PHE A 75 -18.43 29.73 -2.35
N PRO A 76 -19.58 29.70 -3.06
CA PRO A 76 -20.54 30.77 -3.03
C PRO A 76 -21.53 30.58 -1.86
N LEU A 77 -21.53 31.56 -0.96
CA LEU A 77 -22.70 32.13 -0.25
C LEU A 77 -23.64 31.20 0.53
N PHE A 78 -23.41 31.13 1.86
CA PHE A 78 -24.49 31.00 2.84
C PHE A 78 -25.16 32.37 3.07
N GLU A 79 -26.02 32.77 2.14
CA GLU A 79 -26.84 33.96 2.30
C GLU A 79 -28.12 33.62 3.08
N LYS A 80 -28.03 33.64 4.42
CA LYS A 80 -29.08 33.98 5.40
C LYS A 80 -28.76 33.34 6.75
N PHE A 81 -28.09 34.09 7.62
CA PHE A 81 -28.40 34.27 9.06
C PHE A 81 -27.20 34.89 9.78
N ALA A 82 -26.83 36.14 9.45
CA ALA A 82 -25.89 36.92 10.27
C ALA A 82 -26.03 38.43 10.03
N LYS A 83 -27.16 39.01 10.45
CA LYS A 83 -27.21 40.43 10.77
C LYS A 83 -27.69 40.56 12.20
N TRP A 84 -26.75 40.55 13.15
CA TRP A 84 -26.80 41.31 14.41
C TRP A 84 -25.64 40.99 15.38
N PHE A 85 -24.81 42.02 15.66
CA PHE A 85 -23.75 42.20 16.70
C PHE A 85 -22.48 41.30 16.57
N ALA A 86 -21.24 41.75 16.74
CA ALA A 86 -20.65 42.79 17.62
C ALA A 86 -19.28 43.28 17.08
N LYS A 87 -18.67 44.31 17.71
CA LYS A 87 -17.28 44.75 17.49
C LYS A 87 -16.34 43.53 17.36
N ASP A 88 -15.90 43.24 16.15
CA ASP A 88 -15.09 42.06 15.88
C ASP A 88 -13.63 42.29 16.28
N THR A 89 -13.15 41.49 17.22
CA THR A 89 -11.71 41.33 17.48
C THR A 89 -11.03 40.92 16.17
N PRO A 90 -9.89 41.52 15.78
CA PRO A 90 -9.16 41.15 14.56
C PRO A 90 -8.87 39.65 14.51
N VAL A 91 -8.91 39.07 13.32
CA VAL A 91 -8.72 37.63 13.09
C VAL A 91 -7.39 37.14 13.66
N GLU A 92 -6.33 37.94 13.53
CA GLU A 92 -4.99 37.66 14.05
C GLU A 92 -5.01 37.51 15.57
N CYS A 93 -5.79 38.34 16.27
CA CYS A 93 -5.93 38.29 17.71
C CYS A 93 -6.70 37.03 18.16
N ARG A 94 -7.66 36.55 17.35
CA ARG A 94 -8.39 35.29 17.61
C ARG A 94 -7.48 34.08 17.43
N VAL A 95 -6.69 34.08 16.35
CA VAL A 95 -5.66 33.08 16.03
C VAL A 95 -4.62 32.97 17.13
N GLU A 96 -4.09 34.11 17.59
CA GLU A 96 -3.10 34.18 18.66
C GLU A 96 -3.70 33.74 20.00
N THR A 97 -4.92 34.19 20.31
CA THR A 97 -5.64 33.80 21.53
C THR A 97 -5.91 32.30 21.56
N ALA A 98 -6.44 31.72 20.48
CA ALA A 98 -6.69 30.29 20.38
C ALA A 98 -5.38 29.50 20.47
N SER A 99 -4.33 29.92 19.75
CA SER A 99 -3.01 29.27 19.78
C SER A 99 -2.35 29.30 21.15
N ASN A 100 -2.42 30.43 21.85
CA ASN A 100 -1.83 30.58 23.17
C ASN A 100 -2.61 29.81 24.23
N LEU A 101 -3.94 29.79 24.14
CA LEU A 101 -4.77 28.98 25.03
C LEU A 101 -4.60 27.47 24.78
N MET A 102 -4.44 27.05 23.52
CA MET A 102 -4.17 25.65 23.17
C MET A 102 -2.83 25.13 23.71
N LYS A 103 -1.86 26.00 24.00
CA LYS A 103 -0.58 25.63 24.66
C LYS A 103 -0.72 25.34 26.15
N ILE A 104 -1.81 25.76 26.79
CA ILE A 104 -2.04 25.56 28.22
C ILE A 104 -2.63 24.16 28.41
N ASN A 105 -1.99 23.30 29.20
CA ASN A 105 -2.51 21.99 29.57
C ASN A 105 -2.13 21.66 31.04
N PRO A 106 -3.08 21.39 31.95
CA PRO A 106 -4.54 21.34 31.77
C PRO A 106 -5.21 22.72 31.71
N ARG A 107 -6.30 22.84 30.96
CA ARG A 107 -7.13 24.05 30.88
C ARG A 107 -8.27 24.03 31.89
N LYS A 108 -8.71 25.22 32.31
CA LYS A 108 -9.93 25.42 33.08
C LYS A 108 -11.13 25.47 32.13
N SER A 109 -12.30 25.00 32.57
CA SER A 109 -13.55 25.02 31.80
C SER A 109 -13.91 26.38 31.14
N LYS A 110 -13.57 27.51 31.78
CA LYS A 110 -13.75 28.84 31.17
C LYS A 110 -12.84 29.09 29.97
N GLN A 111 -11.60 28.60 30.02
CA GLN A 111 -10.65 28.69 28.92
C GLN A 111 -11.09 27.79 27.76
N ASP A 112 -11.62 26.60 28.04
CA ASP A 112 -12.17 25.71 27.02
C ASP A 112 -13.31 26.36 26.24
N LYS A 113 -14.27 26.98 26.96
CA LYS A 113 -15.36 27.73 26.32
C LYS A 113 -14.86 28.85 25.41
N ILE A 114 -13.80 29.56 25.83
CA ILE A 114 -13.20 30.63 25.02
C ILE A 114 -12.57 30.02 23.77
N VAL A 115 -11.80 28.94 23.91
CA VAL A 115 -11.16 28.27 22.77
C VAL A 115 -12.20 27.77 21.76
N SER A 116 -13.23 27.04 22.19
CA SER A 116 -14.32 26.58 21.30
C SER A 116 -15.01 27.75 20.59
N GLN A 117 -15.29 28.85 21.31
CA GLN A 117 -15.93 30.03 20.72
C GLN A 117 -15.04 30.72 19.69
N GLN A 118 -13.73 30.82 19.95
CA GLN A 118 -12.80 31.40 18.97
C GLN A 118 -12.70 30.49 17.74
N VAL A 119 -12.51 29.18 17.92
CA VAL A 119 -12.44 28.22 16.81
C VAL A 119 -13.71 28.21 15.97
N LYS A 120 -14.89 28.21 16.60
CA LYS A 120 -16.16 28.32 15.90
C LYS A 120 -16.26 29.59 15.05
N LYS A 121 -15.90 30.74 15.62
CA LYS A 121 -15.86 32.02 14.90
C LYS A 121 -14.81 32.07 13.79
N LEU A 122 -13.73 31.30 13.92
CA LEU A 122 -12.72 31.16 12.86
C LEU A 122 -13.28 30.35 11.68
N PHE A 123 -14.07 29.30 11.94
CA PHE A 123 -14.73 28.51 10.89
C PHE A 123 -15.91 29.23 10.21
N GLU A 124 -16.54 30.20 10.86
CA GLU A 124 -17.65 31.00 10.33
C GLU A 124 -17.18 32.21 9.48
N SER A 125 -15.88 32.43 9.31
CA SER A 125 -15.31 33.62 8.69
C SER A 125 -14.79 33.36 7.27
N ASP A 126 -15.16 34.19 6.30
CA ASP A 126 -14.91 34.04 4.85
C ASP A 126 -13.47 34.40 4.37
N ASP A 127 -12.55 34.69 5.28
CA ASP A 127 -11.23 35.24 4.94
C ASP A 127 -10.20 34.14 4.59
N GLY A 128 -9.58 34.21 3.40
CA GLY A 128 -8.60 33.22 2.92
C GLY A 128 -7.33 33.04 3.78
N ALA A 129 -7.01 34.00 4.66
CA ALA A 129 -5.95 33.88 5.65
C ALA A 129 -6.27 32.87 6.78
N LEU A 130 -7.55 32.52 6.97
CA LEU A 130 -8.02 31.55 7.97
C LEU A 130 -7.86 30.09 7.52
N ALA A 131 -7.93 29.84 6.21
CA ALA A 131 -7.63 28.53 5.64
C ALA A 131 -6.19 28.11 6.00
N LEU A 132 -5.24 29.05 5.92
CA LEU A 132 -3.84 28.87 6.34
C LEU A 132 -3.70 28.62 7.85
N PHE A 133 -4.46 29.30 8.71
CA PHE A 133 -4.41 29.04 10.16
C PHE A 133 -4.97 27.64 10.51
N ALA A 134 -6.12 27.28 9.92
CA ALA A 134 -6.70 25.97 10.09
C ALA A 134 -5.73 24.91 9.57
N GLU A 135 -5.22 25.05 8.33
CA GLU A 135 -4.30 24.12 7.68
C GLU A 135 -3.00 23.87 8.49
N VAL A 136 -2.40 24.93 9.06
CA VAL A 136 -1.16 24.85 9.85
C VAL A 136 -1.38 24.34 11.29
N LYS A 137 -2.64 24.23 11.75
CA LYS A 137 -2.99 23.77 13.11
C LYS A 137 -4.04 22.66 13.14
N VAL A 138 -4.43 22.07 11.99
CA VAL A 138 -5.46 21.01 11.90
C VAL A 138 -5.15 19.87 12.87
N SER A 139 -3.89 19.43 12.87
CA SER A 139 -3.43 18.35 13.75
C SER A 139 -3.68 18.66 15.23
N LYS A 140 -3.47 19.91 15.65
CA LYS A 140 -3.65 20.36 17.04
C LYS A 140 -5.12 20.52 17.38
N LEU A 141 -5.91 21.09 16.48
CA LEU A 141 -7.36 21.25 16.66
C LEU A 141 -8.07 19.89 16.74
N LEU A 142 -7.67 18.91 15.92
CA LEU A 142 -8.27 17.58 15.93
C LEU A 142 -7.81 16.72 17.13
N LYS A 143 -6.60 16.94 17.66
CA LYS A 143 -6.12 16.26 18.88
C LYS A 143 -6.70 16.85 20.16
N ASP A 144 -7.12 18.10 20.13
CA ASP A 144 -7.62 18.83 21.28
C ASP A 144 -9.11 18.53 21.53
N GLU A 145 -9.44 17.95 22.70
CA GLU A 145 -10.80 17.46 23.01
C GLU A 145 -11.90 18.52 22.86
N VAL A 146 -11.57 19.79 23.08
CA VAL A 146 -12.50 20.93 23.14
C VAL A 146 -12.82 21.49 21.75
N THR A 147 -11.90 21.35 20.81
CA THR A 147 -12.02 21.89 19.44
C THR A 147 -12.26 20.81 18.40
N ARG A 148 -12.00 19.54 18.76
CA ARG A 148 -12.16 18.37 17.90
C ARG A 148 -13.53 18.27 17.25
N GLU A 149 -14.62 18.26 18.02
CA GLU A 149 -15.97 18.05 17.47
C GLU A 149 -16.37 19.14 16.47
N LEU A 150 -16.01 20.40 16.76
CA LEU A 150 -16.24 21.54 15.88
C LEU A 150 -15.44 21.43 14.59
N THR A 151 -14.18 20.97 14.70
CA THR A 151 -13.28 20.82 13.56
C THR A 151 -13.73 19.68 12.65
N GLU A 152 -14.14 18.55 13.21
CA GLU A 152 -14.72 17.43 12.46
C GLU A 152 -16.06 17.81 11.80
N GLU A 153 -16.92 18.56 12.49
CA GLU A 153 -18.17 19.07 11.93
C GLU A 153 -17.91 20.01 10.75
N TRP A 154 -16.94 20.92 10.90
CA TRP A 154 -16.53 21.81 9.83
C TRP A 154 -16.06 21.04 8.60
N PHE A 155 -15.15 20.06 8.76
CA PHE A 155 -14.70 19.22 7.65
C PHE A 155 -15.83 18.42 7.00
N THR A 156 -16.80 17.95 7.79
CA THR A 156 -17.95 17.20 7.27
C THR A 156 -18.84 18.12 6.44
N ASN A 157 -19.12 19.33 6.94
CA ASN A 157 -19.94 20.33 6.25
C ASN A 157 -19.24 20.89 4.99
N SER A 158 -17.91 20.97 4.99
CA SER A 158 -17.13 21.38 3.82
C SER A 158 -16.91 20.25 2.80
N HIS A 159 -17.44 19.05 3.05
CA HIS A 159 -17.29 17.89 2.16
C HIS A 159 -15.83 17.55 1.86
N THR A 160 -14.95 17.73 2.85
CA THR A 160 -13.52 17.52 2.66
C THR A 160 -13.22 16.04 2.38
N LYS A 161 -12.46 15.77 1.31
CA LYS A 161 -11.99 14.41 1.01
C LYS A 161 -11.11 13.88 2.16
N LEU A 162 -11.19 12.59 2.47
CA LEU A 162 -10.35 11.99 3.51
C LEU A 162 -8.87 12.08 3.13
N SER A 163 -8.56 11.92 1.85
CA SER A 163 -7.21 12.12 1.30
C SER A 163 -6.66 13.53 1.54
N ALA A 164 -7.50 14.56 1.42
CA ALA A 164 -7.09 15.94 1.67
C ALA A 164 -6.75 16.16 3.15
N LEU A 165 -7.57 15.62 4.07
CA LEU A 165 -7.25 15.65 5.50
C LEU A 165 -5.94 14.90 5.80
N PHE A 166 -5.76 13.73 5.21
CA PHE A 166 -4.53 12.96 5.35
C PHE A 166 -3.30 13.77 4.89
N SER A 167 -3.34 14.37 3.71
CA SER A 167 -2.25 15.22 3.20
C SER A 167 -1.92 16.36 4.17
N THR A 168 -2.91 17.01 4.75
CA THR A 168 -2.70 18.07 5.75
C THR A 168 -2.04 17.53 7.02
N LEU A 169 -2.47 16.36 7.51
CA LEU A 169 -1.86 15.74 8.68
C LEU A 169 -0.43 15.26 8.40
N MET A 170 -0.14 14.76 7.20
CA MET A 170 1.19 14.31 6.80
C MET A 170 2.23 15.44 6.79
N LYS A 171 1.82 16.71 6.62
CA LYS A 171 2.73 17.87 6.72
C LYS A 171 3.40 18.02 8.09
N GLU A 172 2.87 17.36 9.13
CA GLU A 172 3.48 17.34 10.47
C GLU A 172 4.62 16.33 10.59
N THR A 173 4.77 15.42 9.62
CA THR A 173 5.88 14.47 9.56
C THR A 173 7.06 15.10 8.82
N LYS A 174 8.29 14.91 9.30
CA LYS A 174 9.50 15.51 8.72
C LYS A 174 9.86 14.92 7.37
N GLU A 175 9.55 13.64 7.16
CA GLU A 175 9.95 12.89 5.96
C GLU A 175 8.77 12.30 5.17
N GLY A 176 7.53 12.67 5.50
CA GLY A 176 6.36 12.05 4.87
C GLY A 176 6.20 10.56 5.20
N SER A 177 6.82 10.05 6.27
CA SER A 177 6.83 8.62 6.59
C SER A 177 5.58 8.22 7.38
N LEU A 178 5.04 7.04 7.06
CA LEU A 178 3.91 6.49 7.82
C LEU A 178 4.33 6.11 9.25
N ASP A 179 5.57 5.69 9.49
CA ASP A 179 6.03 5.39 10.85
C ASP A 179 5.89 6.60 11.79
N GLU A 180 6.41 7.76 11.37
CA GLU A 180 6.29 9.01 12.15
C GLU A 180 4.81 9.43 12.28
N PHE A 181 4.01 9.26 11.23
CA PHE A 181 2.57 9.55 11.26
C PHE A 181 1.85 8.77 12.38
N PHE A 182 2.18 7.49 12.54
CA PHE A 182 1.59 6.65 13.58
C PHE A 182 2.16 6.93 14.97
N GLN A 183 3.48 7.15 15.10
CA GLN A 183 4.13 7.56 16.35
C GLN A 183 3.54 8.87 16.90
N LEU A 184 3.25 9.83 16.03
CA LEU A 184 2.60 11.09 16.38
C LEU A 184 1.09 10.96 16.64
N GLN A 185 0.51 9.77 16.52
CA GLN A 185 -0.92 9.49 16.66
C GLN A 185 -1.81 10.34 15.72
N LEU A 186 -1.29 10.70 14.53
CA LEU A 186 -2.06 11.45 13.53
C LEU A 186 -3.12 10.59 12.85
N HIS A 187 -3.00 9.26 12.94
CA HIS A 187 -4.02 8.32 12.51
C HIS A 187 -5.35 8.49 13.28
N VAL A 188 -5.30 8.76 14.60
CA VAL A 188 -6.50 8.86 15.44
C VAL A 188 -7.53 9.88 14.90
N PRO A 189 -7.17 11.14 14.65
CA PRO A 189 -8.12 12.09 14.08
C PRO A 189 -8.56 11.74 12.65
N LEU A 190 -7.69 11.11 11.85
CA LEU A 190 -8.05 10.64 10.50
C LEU A 190 -9.13 9.56 10.54
N TYR A 191 -8.99 8.56 11.42
CA TYR A 191 -9.99 7.50 11.62
C TYR A 191 -11.35 8.02 12.00
N ARG A 192 -11.39 8.95 12.96
CA ARG A 192 -12.64 9.54 13.44
C ARG A 192 -13.37 10.29 12.35
N TYR A 193 -12.63 11.05 11.56
CA TYR A 193 -13.20 11.73 10.40
C TYR A 193 -13.69 10.72 9.34
N ALA A 194 -12.93 9.68 9.05
CA ALA A 194 -13.34 8.61 8.13
C ALA A 194 -14.66 7.95 8.58
N TRP A 195 -14.80 7.67 9.88
CA TRP A 195 -16.05 7.14 10.44
C TRP A 195 -17.21 8.12 10.27
N ARG A 196 -16.99 9.41 10.58
CA ARG A 196 -18.01 10.45 10.45
C ARG A 196 -18.50 10.61 9.00
N LEU A 197 -17.60 10.46 8.01
CA LEU A 197 -17.95 10.41 6.59
C LEU A 197 -18.89 9.24 6.25
N TYR A 198 -18.73 8.08 6.90
CA TYR A 198 -19.64 6.94 6.68
C TYR A 198 -20.95 7.02 7.47
N GLU A 199 -21.01 7.79 8.58
CA GLU A 199 -22.23 7.96 9.40
C GLU A 199 -23.14 9.10 8.94
N TYR A 200 -22.59 10.27 8.64
CA TYR A 200 -23.34 11.54 8.63
C TYR A 200 -23.63 12.10 7.24
N VAL A 201 -23.35 11.35 6.18
CA VAL A 201 -23.28 11.93 4.84
C VAL A 201 -24.54 11.65 3.98
N PRO A 202 -25.21 12.70 3.47
CA PRO A 202 -26.28 12.63 2.47
C PRO A 202 -25.79 12.72 1.00
N PHE A 203 -24.48 12.68 0.74
CA PHE A 203 -23.87 12.72 -0.60
C PHE A 203 -23.31 11.36 -1.04
N ASP A 204 -22.88 11.27 -2.30
CA ASP A 204 -22.59 10.03 -3.01
C ASP A 204 -21.53 9.17 -2.29
N LEU A 205 -21.98 8.04 -1.72
CA LEU A 205 -21.13 7.03 -1.08
C LEU A 205 -20.06 6.50 -2.01
N ASP A 206 -20.29 6.54 -3.33
CA ASP A 206 -19.32 6.08 -4.32
C ASP A 206 -18.07 6.98 -4.36
N ILE A 207 -18.27 8.30 -4.22
CA ILE A 207 -17.16 9.28 -4.17
C ILE A 207 -16.32 9.05 -2.91
N ILE A 208 -16.97 8.88 -1.75
CA ILE A 208 -16.27 8.59 -0.48
C ILE A 208 -15.52 7.27 -0.60
N ALA A 209 -16.18 6.22 -1.06
CA ALA A 209 -15.58 4.89 -1.16
C ALA A 209 -14.37 4.90 -2.10
N THR A 210 -14.44 5.65 -3.21
CA THR A 210 -13.33 5.80 -4.15
C THR A 210 -12.14 6.54 -3.50
N ASP A 211 -12.39 7.66 -2.83
CA ASP A 211 -11.33 8.42 -2.15
C ASP A 211 -10.67 7.62 -1.01
N VAL A 212 -11.49 6.94 -0.20
CA VAL A 212 -11.02 6.09 0.90
C VAL A 212 -10.23 4.89 0.37
N ALA A 213 -10.73 4.22 -0.67
CA ALA A 213 -10.03 3.08 -1.26
C ALA A 213 -8.65 3.49 -1.76
N ARG A 214 -8.58 4.57 -2.55
CA ARG A 214 -7.32 5.12 -3.05
C ARG A 214 -6.36 5.46 -1.91
N LEU A 215 -6.82 6.24 -0.92
CA LEU A 215 -5.99 6.64 0.22
C LEU A 215 -5.41 5.42 0.95
N LEU A 216 -6.22 4.41 1.21
CA LEU A 216 -5.83 3.22 1.96
C LEU A 216 -4.82 2.34 1.22
N THR A 217 -4.89 2.28 -0.11
CA THR A 217 -4.09 1.36 -0.93
C THR A 217 -2.89 2.01 -1.61
N GLU A 218 -2.85 3.33 -1.70
CA GLU A 218 -1.74 4.06 -2.32
C GLU A 218 -0.43 3.82 -1.55
N ASN A 219 0.63 3.50 -2.30
CA ASN A 219 1.95 3.24 -1.77
C ASN A 219 2.61 4.54 -1.28
N ARG A 220 3.24 4.46 -0.10
CA ARG A 220 3.97 5.57 0.53
C ARG A 220 5.26 5.05 1.14
N LYS A 221 6.12 5.96 1.58
CA LYS A 221 7.33 5.59 2.34
C LYS A 221 6.92 4.81 3.60
N GLY A 222 7.25 3.52 3.61
CA GLY A 222 6.88 2.57 4.67
C GLY A 222 5.68 1.66 4.34
N GLY A 223 5.10 1.72 3.15
CA GLY A 223 4.02 0.83 2.70
C GLY A 223 2.65 1.51 2.59
N THR A 224 1.58 0.72 2.66
CA THR A 224 0.19 1.22 2.50
C THR A 224 -0.46 1.54 3.85
N LEU A 225 -1.34 2.55 3.88
CA LEU A 225 -2.01 2.98 5.12
C LEU A 225 -2.88 1.88 5.73
N ILE A 226 -3.53 1.04 4.91
CA ILE A 226 -4.30 -0.11 5.39
C ILE A 226 -3.44 -1.16 6.08
N THR A 227 -2.23 -1.41 5.58
CA THR A 227 -1.28 -2.30 6.27
C THR A 227 -0.99 -1.73 7.64
N TRP A 228 -0.54 -0.47 7.72
CA TRP A 228 -0.24 0.17 9.00
C TRP A 228 -1.43 0.17 9.97
N PHE A 229 -2.65 0.45 9.50
CA PHE A 229 -3.86 0.38 10.32
C PHE A 229 -4.14 -1.01 10.90
N GLY A 230 -3.82 -2.06 10.15
CA GLY A 230 -3.96 -3.44 10.59
C GLY A 230 -2.80 -3.95 11.44
N THR A 231 -1.60 -3.39 11.28
CA THR A 231 -0.36 -3.93 11.85
C THR A 231 0.25 -3.12 12.98
N TYR A 232 -0.07 -1.84 13.07
CA TYR A 232 0.52 -0.95 14.06
C TYR A 232 0.17 -1.42 15.48
N ALA A 233 1.17 -1.97 16.15
CA ALA A 233 1.06 -2.39 17.54
C ALA A 233 0.87 -1.15 18.40
N THR A 234 -0.36 -0.90 18.87
CA THR A 234 -0.53 0.06 19.95
C THR A 234 0.14 -0.53 21.19
N PRO A 235 1.13 0.14 21.83
CA PRO A 235 1.88 -0.38 22.98
C PRO A 235 1.05 -0.67 24.24
N TYR A 236 -0.28 -0.63 24.15
CA TYR A 236 -1.25 -0.89 25.22
C TYR A 236 -2.24 -1.99 24.83
N SER A 237 -1.78 -3.07 24.19
CA SER A 237 -2.57 -4.27 23.94
C SER A 237 -2.64 -5.14 25.20
N ILE A 238 -3.61 -4.88 26.08
CA ILE A 238 -4.27 -5.82 27.01
C ILE A 238 -5.58 -5.20 27.54
N ASP A 239 -5.73 -3.88 27.55
CA ASP A 239 -7.00 -3.26 27.91
C ASP A 239 -7.94 -3.18 26.69
N LEU A 240 -8.99 -4.02 26.73
CA LEU A 240 -10.15 -4.05 25.82
C LEU A 240 -10.90 -2.71 25.68
N TYR A 241 -10.44 -1.65 26.36
CA TYR A 241 -11.01 -0.31 26.36
C TYR A 241 -10.09 0.73 25.70
N HIS A 242 -9.11 0.31 24.90
CA HIS A 242 -8.30 1.27 24.15
C HIS A 242 -9.11 1.86 22.97
N PRO A 243 -9.14 3.21 22.78
CA PRO A 243 -9.92 3.87 21.72
C PRO A 243 -9.63 3.35 20.31
N THR A 244 -8.38 2.95 20.05
CA THR A 244 -7.93 2.44 18.74
C THR A 244 -8.57 1.12 18.32
N LEU A 245 -8.93 0.24 19.27
CA LEU A 245 -9.70 -0.99 18.99
C LEU A 245 -11.12 -0.66 18.53
N THR A 246 -11.72 0.35 19.16
CA THR A 246 -13.05 0.86 18.77
C THR A 246 -13.00 1.57 17.42
N ASP A 247 -11.93 2.32 17.16
CA ASP A 247 -11.78 3.12 15.93
C ASP A 247 -11.50 2.22 14.69
N ASN A 248 -10.69 1.17 14.82
CA ASN A 248 -10.48 0.18 13.75
C ASN A 248 -11.77 -0.57 13.41
N VAL A 249 -12.52 -1.00 14.43
CA VAL A 249 -13.83 -1.65 14.24
C VAL A 249 -14.80 -0.72 13.51
N ARG A 250 -14.85 0.56 13.87
CA ARG A 250 -15.68 1.56 13.19
C ARG A 250 -15.28 1.76 11.73
N LEU A 251 -13.99 1.85 11.42
CA LEU A 251 -13.54 1.95 10.04
C LEU A 251 -13.94 0.71 9.24
N VAL A 252 -13.73 -0.49 9.80
CA VAL A 252 -14.17 -1.74 9.20
C VAL A 252 -15.68 -1.73 8.89
N ILE A 253 -16.50 -1.26 9.84
CA ILE A 253 -17.95 -1.10 9.66
C ILE A 253 -18.27 -0.08 8.55
N GLY A 254 -17.54 1.03 8.47
CA GLY A 254 -17.72 2.02 7.39
C GLY A 254 -17.38 1.43 6.02
N LEU A 255 -16.21 0.80 5.90
CA LEU A 255 -15.74 0.17 4.67
C LEU A 255 -16.67 -0.96 4.20
N SER A 256 -17.30 -1.71 5.11
CA SER A 256 -18.21 -2.80 4.75
C SER A 256 -19.55 -2.33 4.17
N ARG A 257 -19.86 -1.02 4.22
CA ARG A 257 -21.12 -0.48 3.68
C ARG A 257 -21.13 -0.35 2.16
N HIS A 258 -19.99 -0.43 1.48
CA HIS A 258 -19.88 -0.18 0.05
C HIS A 258 -19.09 -1.28 -0.71
N PRO A 259 -19.53 -1.72 -1.90
CA PRO A 259 -18.84 -2.78 -2.65
C PRO A 259 -17.36 -2.49 -2.97
N LYS A 260 -17.03 -1.23 -3.31
CA LYS A 260 -15.65 -0.80 -3.63
C LYS A 260 -14.67 -0.95 -2.45
N THR A 261 -15.15 -0.82 -1.22
CA THR A 261 -14.32 -0.84 0.00
C THR A 261 -14.49 -2.12 0.82
N LEU A 262 -15.41 -3.00 0.44
CA LEU A 262 -15.70 -4.25 1.15
C LEU A 262 -14.47 -5.15 1.34
N LYS A 263 -13.66 -5.37 0.29
CA LYS A 263 -12.44 -6.19 0.39
C LYS A 263 -11.37 -5.52 1.26
N LEU A 264 -11.37 -4.19 1.35
CA LEU A 264 -10.51 -3.45 2.29
C LEU A 264 -10.98 -3.65 3.73
N ALA A 265 -12.30 -3.72 3.97
CA ALA A 265 -12.85 -4.09 5.28
C ALA A 265 -12.41 -5.51 5.69
N TYR A 266 -12.48 -6.47 4.77
CA TYR A 266 -12.00 -7.84 4.97
C TYR A 266 -10.52 -7.85 5.35
N ARG A 267 -9.69 -7.19 4.54
CA ARG A 267 -8.25 -7.11 4.75
C ARG A 267 -7.90 -6.48 6.10
N LEU A 268 -8.45 -5.30 6.39
CA LEU A 268 -8.19 -4.59 7.64
C LEU A 268 -8.59 -5.43 8.86
N HIS A 269 -9.75 -6.10 8.81
CA HIS A 269 -10.17 -6.96 9.91
C HIS A 269 -9.22 -8.15 10.09
N ALA A 270 -8.87 -8.87 9.02
CA ALA A 270 -7.99 -10.03 9.09
C ALA A 270 -6.55 -9.73 9.54
N LEU A 271 -6.07 -8.49 9.30
CA LEU A 271 -4.79 -8.00 9.81
C LEU A 271 -4.87 -7.69 11.32
N TYR A 272 -5.96 -7.06 11.73
CA TYR A 272 -6.13 -6.53 13.07
C TYR A 272 -6.56 -7.58 14.10
N THR A 273 -7.44 -8.51 13.74
CA THR A 273 -7.98 -9.53 14.67
C THR A 273 -7.31 -10.89 14.48
N GLY A 274 -7.10 -11.60 15.59
CA GLY A 274 -6.54 -12.97 15.58
C GLY A 274 -7.57 -14.05 15.26
N GLY A 275 -8.86 -13.72 15.27
CA GLY A 275 -9.98 -14.57 14.89
C GLY A 275 -10.86 -13.84 13.90
N LEU A 276 -11.48 -14.59 13.01
CA LEU A 276 -12.39 -14.01 12.03
C LEU A 276 -13.74 -13.77 12.69
N VAL A 277 -14.25 -14.70 13.52
CA VAL A 277 -15.66 -14.78 14.00
C VAL A 277 -16.25 -13.46 14.50
N ASP A 278 -15.43 -12.60 15.09
CA ASP A 278 -15.85 -11.29 15.64
C ASP A 278 -16.31 -10.32 14.55
N PHE A 279 -15.90 -10.52 13.29
CA PHE A 279 -16.35 -9.71 12.14
C PHE A 279 -17.87 -9.69 12.00
N ARG A 280 -18.55 -10.75 12.45
CA ARG A 280 -20.00 -10.90 12.41
C ARG A 280 -20.68 -9.76 13.15
N HIS A 281 -20.16 -9.38 14.31
CA HIS A 281 -20.76 -8.36 15.15
C HIS A 281 -20.69 -6.96 14.52
N ASN A 282 -19.88 -6.84 13.46
CA ASN A 282 -19.64 -5.62 12.71
C ASN A 282 -20.31 -5.65 11.32
N TYR A 283 -21.06 -6.71 10.99
CA TYR A 283 -21.77 -6.84 9.73
C TYR A 283 -23.01 -5.92 9.70
N ILE A 284 -23.09 -5.07 8.68
CA ILE A 284 -24.28 -4.27 8.38
C ILE A 284 -24.95 -4.86 7.12
N PRO A 285 -26.24 -5.24 7.16
CA PRO A 285 -26.96 -5.86 6.04
C PRO A 285 -27.15 -5.01 4.75
N SER A 286 -26.37 -3.95 4.53
CA SER A 286 -26.62 -2.98 3.45
C SER A 286 -26.29 -3.50 2.04
N LEU A 287 -25.58 -4.62 1.91
CA LEU A 287 -25.04 -5.11 0.63
C LEU A 287 -25.90 -6.17 -0.10
N ALA A 288 -27.14 -6.41 0.32
CA ALA A 288 -28.03 -7.44 -0.24
C ALA A 288 -27.45 -8.88 -0.25
N LEU A 289 -26.39 -9.12 0.51
CA LEU A 289 -25.84 -10.46 0.77
C LEU A 289 -26.53 -11.06 2.00
N SER A 290 -26.68 -12.39 2.05
CA SER A 290 -27.01 -13.03 3.33
C SER A 290 -25.82 -12.95 4.28
N GLU A 291 -26.07 -13.07 5.59
CA GLU A 291 -25.01 -13.10 6.60
C GLU A 291 -24.00 -14.22 6.30
N GLU A 292 -24.50 -15.39 5.90
CA GLU A 292 -23.69 -16.57 5.54
C GLU A 292 -22.89 -16.36 4.25
N GLU A 293 -23.48 -15.74 3.23
CA GLU A 293 -22.78 -15.42 1.97
C GLU A 293 -21.65 -14.43 2.21
N PHE A 294 -21.91 -13.37 2.97
CA PHE A 294 -20.90 -12.40 3.37
C PHE A 294 -19.74 -13.07 4.11
N TRP A 295 -20.06 -13.94 5.05
CA TRP A 295 -19.08 -14.68 5.83
C TRP A 295 -18.23 -15.63 4.99
N PHE A 296 -18.86 -16.36 4.09
CA PHE A 296 -18.17 -17.28 3.21
C PHE A 296 -17.23 -16.52 2.26
N ASN A 297 -17.66 -15.37 1.74
CA ASN A 297 -16.85 -14.50 0.89
C ASN A 297 -15.63 -13.97 1.64
N PHE A 298 -15.84 -13.51 2.89
CA PHE A 298 -14.75 -13.07 3.74
C PHE A 298 -13.74 -14.19 3.99
N ALA A 299 -14.22 -15.38 4.33
CA ALA A 299 -13.35 -16.52 4.59
C ALA A 299 -12.54 -16.96 3.34
N ALA A 300 -13.18 -17.02 2.18
CA ALA A 300 -12.51 -17.31 0.91
C ALA A 300 -11.45 -16.25 0.58
N PHE A 301 -11.77 -14.97 0.78
CA PHE A 301 -10.82 -13.86 0.59
C PHE A 301 -9.59 -14.00 1.48
N VAL A 302 -9.77 -14.32 2.77
CA VAL A 302 -8.65 -14.49 3.71
C VAL A 302 -7.81 -15.72 3.38
N ARG A 303 -8.42 -16.81 2.92
CA ARG A 303 -7.73 -18.04 2.50
C ARG A 303 -6.86 -17.84 1.25
N PHE A 304 -7.38 -17.08 0.28
CA PHE A 304 -6.79 -16.90 -1.05
C PHE A 304 -6.40 -15.45 -1.35
N ASN A 305 -6.00 -14.72 -0.31
CA ASN A 305 -5.55 -13.34 -0.41
C ASN A 305 -4.41 -13.23 -1.45
N TYR A 306 -4.41 -12.15 -2.24
CA TYR A 306 -3.38 -11.90 -3.24
C TYR A 306 -2.03 -11.53 -2.59
N ILE A 307 -2.09 -10.96 -1.39
CA ILE A 307 -0.94 -10.76 -0.52
C ILE A 307 -0.68 -12.06 0.23
N GLU A 308 0.39 -12.76 -0.17
CA GLU A 308 0.65 -14.12 0.29
C GLU A 308 0.87 -14.24 1.79
N HIS A 309 1.59 -13.29 2.39
CA HIS A 309 1.88 -13.30 3.82
C HIS A 309 0.68 -12.92 4.70
N GLU A 310 -0.38 -12.37 4.09
CA GLU A 310 -1.66 -12.10 4.76
C GLU A 310 -2.64 -13.28 4.67
N ALA A 311 -2.42 -14.22 3.74
CA ALA A 311 -3.28 -15.39 3.59
C ALA A 311 -3.20 -16.31 4.82
N ARG A 312 -4.31 -16.98 5.14
CA ARG A 312 -4.39 -17.94 6.26
C ARG A 312 -4.44 -19.39 5.78
N SER A 313 -3.98 -20.31 6.62
CA SER A 313 -4.03 -21.75 6.32
C SER A 313 -5.46 -22.30 6.31
N LEU A 314 -5.69 -23.37 5.55
CA LEU A 314 -6.97 -24.09 5.54
C LEU A 314 -7.38 -24.55 6.95
N LYS A 315 -6.43 -25.02 7.76
CA LYS A 315 -6.72 -25.51 9.12
C LYS A 315 -7.22 -24.40 10.03
N PHE A 316 -6.60 -23.21 9.96
CA PHE A 316 -7.12 -22.01 10.63
C PHE A 316 -8.53 -21.69 10.14
N MET A 317 -8.72 -21.57 8.82
CA MET A 317 -10.02 -21.21 8.23
C MET A 317 -11.12 -22.20 8.61
N TYR A 318 -10.83 -23.50 8.59
CA TYR A 318 -11.76 -24.53 9.01
C TYR A 318 -12.17 -24.37 10.48
N SER A 319 -11.22 -24.04 11.36
CA SER A 319 -11.50 -23.81 12.78
C SER A 319 -12.40 -22.59 13.01
N GLU A 320 -12.23 -21.53 12.23
CA GLU A 320 -13.06 -20.32 12.30
C GLU A 320 -14.47 -20.58 11.74
N VAL A 321 -14.57 -21.24 10.58
CA VAL A 321 -15.86 -21.60 9.97
C VAL A 321 -16.65 -22.58 10.85
N ALA A 322 -15.98 -23.54 11.49
CA ALA A 322 -16.63 -24.49 12.40
C ALA A 322 -17.18 -23.83 13.68
N GLN A 323 -16.56 -22.75 14.15
CA GLN A 323 -17.09 -21.94 15.25
C GLN A 323 -18.34 -21.17 14.81
N TYR A 324 -18.33 -20.63 13.59
CA TYR A 324 -19.46 -19.88 13.03
C TYR A 324 -20.68 -20.75 12.72
N SER A 325 -20.47 -21.87 12.03
CA SER A 325 -21.54 -22.75 11.54
C SER A 325 -21.45 -24.12 12.22
N LYS A 326 -22.53 -24.54 12.89
CA LYS A 326 -22.68 -25.95 13.30
C LYS A 326 -22.41 -26.84 12.08
N LYS A 327 -21.59 -27.89 12.19
CA LYS A 327 -21.18 -28.73 11.04
C LYS A 327 -22.32 -29.15 10.10
N LYS A 328 -23.53 -29.40 10.63
CA LYS A 328 -24.73 -29.73 9.85
C LYS A 328 -25.28 -28.54 9.02
N ALA A 329 -25.23 -27.33 9.57
CA ALA A 329 -25.59 -26.11 8.87
C ALA A 329 -24.58 -25.79 7.76
N LEU A 330 -23.27 -25.93 8.05
CA LEU A 330 -22.21 -25.80 7.06
C LEU A 330 -22.42 -26.73 5.86
N LYS A 331 -22.68 -28.03 6.11
CA LYS A 331 -23.01 -28.99 5.04
C LYS A 331 -24.23 -28.60 4.20
N SER A 332 -25.27 -28.08 4.85
CA SER A 332 -26.50 -27.68 4.17
C SER A 332 -26.26 -26.45 3.29
N TYR A 333 -25.49 -25.48 3.79
CA TYR A 333 -25.05 -24.31 3.04
C TYR A 333 -24.15 -24.68 1.85
N LEU A 334 -23.11 -25.49 2.10
CA LEU A 334 -22.23 -26.02 1.06
C LEU A 334 -23.06 -26.74 -0.03
N SER A 335 -23.99 -27.63 0.34
CA SER A 335 -24.87 -28.28 -0.64
C SER A 335 -25.76 -27.32 -1.43
N ALA A 336 -26.19 -26.20 -0.83
CA ALA A 336 -26.97 -25.18 -1.53
C ALA A 336 -26.09 -24.39 -2.51
N VAL A 337 -24.86 -24.05 -2.13
CA VAL A 337 -23.88 -23.37 -2.98
C VAL A 337 -23.52 -24.23 -4.20
N SER A 338 -23.30 -25.54 -4.00
CA SER A 338 -22.95 -26.45 -5.10
C SER A 338 -24.09 -26.71 -6.08
N LYS A 339 -25.34 -26.81 -5.60
CA LYS A 339 -26.53 -27.03 -6.45
C LYS A 339 -26.95 -25.80 -7.24
N ALA A 340 -26.66 -24.61 -6.74
CA ALA A 340 -27.12 -23.38 -7.37
C ALA A 340 -26.35 -23.00 -8.65
N GLY A 341 -25.32 -23.77 -9.04
CA GLY A 341 -24.49 -23.43 -10.21
C GLY A 341 -23.87 -22.04 -10.11
N LYS A 342 -23.75 -21.49 -8.89
CA LYS A 342 -23.42 -20.08 -8.61
C LYS A 342 -22.01 -19.68 -9.08
N PHE A 343 -21.16 -20.66 -9.37
CA PHE A 343 -19.81 -20.42 -9.83
C PHE A 343 -19.79 -20.23 -11.36
N GLN A 344 -19.77 -18.97 -11.80
CA GLN A 344 -19.64 -18.58 -13.22
C GLN A 344 -18.21 -18.81 -13.75
N VAL A 345 -17.73 -20.06 -13.76
CA VAL A 345 -16.31 -20.39 -14.02
C VAL A 345 -16.08 -20.96 -15.43
N GLU A 346 -17.11 -21.11 -16.25
CA GLU A 346 -17.03 -21.89 -17.51
C GLU A 346 -16.18 -21.26 -18.63
N ARG A 347 -15.85 -19.95 -18.55
CA ARG A 347 -15.13 -19.26 -19.64
C ARG A 347 -13.61 -19.38 -19.62
N TYR A 348 -13.00 -19.70 -18.47
CA TYR A 348 -11.54 -19.80 -18.34
C TYR A 348 -11.15 -21.11 -17.67
N VAL A 349 -10.21 -21.85 -18.28
CA VAL A 349 -9.65 -23.06 -17.69
C VAL A 349 -8.69 -22.65 -16.58
N TRP A 350 -9.24 -22.34 -15.41
CA TRP A 350 -8.54 -21.78 -14.24
C TRP A 350 -7.37 -22.62 -13.72
N LEU A 351 -7.39 -23.94 -13.95
CA LEU A 351 -6.27 -24.84 -13.66
C LEU A 351 -5.00 -24.53 -14.46
N GLN A 352 -5.10 -23.68 -15.50
CA GLN A 352 -3.94 -23.27 -16.29
C GLN A 352 -3.12 -22.15 -15.63
N PHE A 353 -3.69 -21.41 -14.66
CA PHE A 353 -2.97 -20.34 -13.98
C PHE A 353 -2.41 -20.82 -12.65
N GLY A 354 -1.09 -20.66 -12.48
CA GLY A 354 -0.45 -20.86 -11.19
C GLY A 354 -0.95 -19.84 -10.14
N ASP A 355 -0.81 -20.19 -8.87
CA ASP A 355 -1.20 -19.31 -7.76
C ASP A 355 -0.53 -17.93 -7.84
N ASP A 356 0.75 -17.89 -8.20
CA ASP A 356 1.51 -16.64 -8.26
C ASP A 356 0.98 -15.69 -9.34
N TYR A 357 0.64 -16.22 -10.52
CA TYR A 357 0.04 -15.41 -11.59
C TYR A 357 -1.40 -14.97 -11.25
N THR A 358 -2.16 -15.82 -10.55
CA THR A 358 -3.49 -15.43 -10.03
C THR A 358 -3.38 -14.26 -9.04
N ARG A 359 -2.35 -14.26 -8.19
CA ARG A 359 -2.10 -13.17 -7.25
C ARG A 359 -1.75 -11.88 -7.98
N LEU A 360 -0.93 -11.94 -9.03
CA LEU A 360 -0.64 -10.78 -9.89
C LEU A 360 -1.92 -10.17 -10.47
N LEU A 361 -2.80 -11.00 -11.04
CA LEU A 361 -4.06 -10.52 -11.63
C LEU A 361 -4.96 -9.86 -10.58
N LYS A 362 -5.06 -10.44 -9.39
CA LYS A 362 -5.83 -9.84 -8.28
C LYS A 362 -5.22 -8.52 -7.80
N ALA A 363 -3.89 -8.42 -7.72
CA ALA A 363 -3.20 -7.20 -7.33
C ALA A 363 -3.44 -6.07 -8.36
N ALA A 364 -3.37 -6.40 -9.65
CA ALA A 364 -3.66 -5.48 -10.74
C ALA A 364 -5.11 -4.97 -10.70
N LEU A 365 -6.05 -5.82 -10.30
CA LEU A 365 -7.50 -5.51 -10.24
C LEU A 365 -7.98 -5.00 -8.88
N GLN A 366 -7.08 -4.78 -7.93
CA GLN A 366 -7.44 -4.38 -6.56
C GLN A 366 -8.18 -3.04 -6.52
N SER A 367 -7.78 -2.10 -7.37
CA SER A 367 -8.38 -0.77 -7.50
C SER A 367 -8.37 -0.33 -8.96
N ASP A 368 -9.18 0.70 -9.27
CA ASP A 368 -9.18 1.30 -10.60
C ASP A 368 -7.81 1.93 -10.93
N ASP A 369 -7.15 2.55 -9.94
CA ASP A 369 -5.80 3.10 -10.09
C ASP A 369 -4.76 2.03 -10.43
N ASN A 370 -4.74 0.91 -9.71
CA ASN A 370 -3.84 -0.21 -10.00
C ASN A 370 -4.09 -0.76 -11.42
N THR A 371 -5.37 -0.86 -11.80
CA THR A 371 -5.78 -1.32 -13.14
C THR A 371 -5.24 -0.36 -14.20
N ASN A 372 -5.37 0.95 -13.98
CA ASN A 372 -4.90 1.99 -14.88
C ASN A 372 -3.37 2.01 -14.99
N TYR A 373 -2.64 1.84 -13.88
CA TYR A 373 -1.18 1.74 -13.90
C TYR A 373 -0.71 0.55 -14.74
N VAL A 374 -1.29 -0.63 -14.51
CA VAL A 374 -0.93 -1.84 -15.27
C VAL A 374 -1.32 -1.68 -16.74
N SER A 375 -2.54 -1.24 -17.05
CA SER A 375 -2.99 -1.02 -18.43
C SER A 375 -2.11 -0.01 -19.18
N GLY A 376 -1.76 1.10 -18.53
CA GLY A 376 -0.88 2.13 -19.07
C GLY A 376 0.53 1.62 -19.34
N ALA A 377 1.08 0.80 -18.45
CA ALA A 377 2.39 0.18 -18.64
C ALA A 377 2.37 -0.86 -19.77
N LEU A 378 1.34 -1.71 -19.85
CA LEU A 378 1.23 -2.75 -20.88
C LEU A 378 1.04 -2.18 -22.29
N THR A 379 0.36 -1.05 -22.41
CA THR A 379 0.15 -0.35 -23.69
C THR A 379 1.48 0.22 -24.23
N ARG A 380 2.35 0.70 -23.34
CA ARG A 380 3.64 1.31 -23.69
C ARG A 380 4.81 0.33 -23.76
N ASN A 381 4.72 -0.81 -23.07
CA ASN A 381 5.78 -1.83 -23.04
C ASN A 381 6.35 -2.21 -24.44
N PRO A 382 5.54 -2.29 -25.53
CA PRO A 382 6.07 -2.54 -26.87
C PRO A 382 7.15 -1.56 -27.34
N HIS A 383 7.15 -0.31 -26.88
CA HIS A 383 8.15 0.71 -27.28
C HIS A 383 9.57 0.33 -26.86
N ILE A 384 9.74 -0.34 -25.71
CA ILE A 384 11.06 -0.85 -25.27
C ILE A 384 11.59 -1.88 -26.26
N ALA A 385 10.74 -2.84 -26.67
CA ALA A 385 11.12 -3.87 -27.62
C ALA A 385 11.37 -3.31 -29.02
N GLU A 386 10.58 -2.33 -29.45
CA GLU A 386 10.77 -1.63 -30.72
C GLU A 386 12.11 -0.88 -30.75
N PHE A 387 12.42 -0.14 -29.70
CA PHE A 387 13.69 0.59 -29.62
C PHE A 387 14.90 -0.35 -29.59
N LYS A 388 14.83 -1.45 -28.83
CA LYS A 388 15.88 -2.51 -28.86
C LYS A 388 16.12 -3.05 -30.27
N LYS A 389 15.06 -3.25 -31.06
CA LYS A 389 15.19 -3.67 -32.47
C LYS A 389 15.86 -2.60 -33.34
N LYS A 390 15.59 -1.31 -33.10
CA LYS A 390 16.21 -0.19 -33.83
C LYS A 390 17.71 -0.04 -33.56
N LEU A 391 18.17 -0.35 -32.35
CA LEU A 391 19.61 -0.29 -32.02
C LEU A 391 20.45 -1.26 -32.86
N ASN A 392 19.90 -2.42 -33.22
CA ASN A 392 20.52 -3.43 -34.10
C ASN A 392 21.98 -3.82 -33.74
N ASP A 393 22.37 -3.64 -32.47
CA ASP A 393 23.69 -3.95 -31.93
C ASP A 393 23.53 -4.55 -30.52
N VAL A 394 24.08 -5.74 -30.31
CA VAL A 394 23.93 -6.51 -29.06
C VAL A 394 24.53 -5.77 -27.87
N LYS A 395 25.63 -5.05 -28.08
CA LYS A 395 26.33 -4.30 -27.03
C LYS A 395 25.49 -3.09 -26.62
N LEU A 396 24.98 -2.31 -27.58
CA LEU A 396 24.12 -1.16 -27.32
C LEU A 396 22.79 -1.56 -26.68
N VAL A 397 22.18 -2.67 -27.12
CA VAL A 397 20.97 -3.22 -26.48
C VAL A 397 21.23 -3.54 -25.01
N LYS A 398 22.38 -4.17 -24.71
CA LYS A 398 22.75 -4.50 -23.33
C LYS A 398 23.00 -3.26 -22.48
N THR A 399 23.67 -2.24 -23.04
CA THR A 399 23.85 -0.94 -22.38
C THR A 399 22.51 -0.24 -22.15
N PHE A 400 21.59 -0.31 -23.10
CA PHE A 400 20.23 0.24 -22.94
C PHE A 400 19.45 -0.50 -21.85
N GLU A 401 19.55 -1.83 -21.77
CA GLU A 401 18.94 -2.61 -20.68
C GLU A 401 19.51 -2.25 -19.30
N GLN A 402 20.82 -2.04 -19.22
CA GLN A 402 21.47 -1.55 -18.00
C GLN A 402 20.97 -0.16 -17.63
N LEU A 403 20.83 0.74 -18.60
CA LEU A 403 20.25 2.06 -18.40
C LEU A 403 18.82 1.98 -17.85
N LEU A 404 17.96 1.16 -18.47
CA LEU A 404 16.59 0.97 -18.00
C LEU A 404 16.51 0.34 -16.61
N SER A 405 17.54 -0.39 -16.18
CA SER A 405 17.56 -1.01 -14.85
C SER A 405 17.77 0.02 -13.73
N ASP A 406 18.30 1.20 -14.05
CA ASP A 406 18.55 2.31 -13.13
C ASP A 406 17.43 3.35 -13.22
N GLY A 407 16.47 3.28 -12.29
CA GLY A 407 15.29 4.13 -12.29
C GLY A 407 15.61 5.62 -12.11
N GLU A 408 16.53 5.97 -11.21
CA GLU A 408 16.95 7.35 -10.97
C GLU A 408 17.58 7.95 -12.24
N ARG A 409 18.42 7.16 -12.91
CA ARG A 409 19.04 7.56 -14.17
C ARG A 409 18.02 7.73 -15.30
N VAL A 410 16.99 6.89 -15.37
CA VAL A 410 15.87 7.05 -16.34
C VAL A 410 15.11 8.34 -16.10
N GLU A 411 14.80 8.68 -14.84
CA GLU A 411 14.11 9.92 -14.50
C GLU A 411 14.94 11.16 -14.85
N LEU A 412 16.22 11.17 -14.46
CA LEU A 412 17.14 12.25 -14.80
C LEU A 412 17.31 12.42 -16.31
N LEU A 413 17.29 11.34 -17.08
CA LEU A 413 17.30 11.39 -18.53
C LEU A 413 16.00 11.93 -19.11
N LEU A 414 14.84 11.49 -18.61
CA LEU A 414 13.55 12.02 -19.06
C LEU A 414 13.44 13.54 -18.82
N GLU A 415 13.91 14.01 -17.67
CA GLU A 415 13.99 15.44 -17.36
C GLU A 415 14.95 16.18 -18.31
N SER A 416 16.19 15.69 -18.41
CA SER A 416 17.25 16.35 -19.19
C SER A 416 16.97 16.36 -20.70
N VAL A 417 16.45 15.27 -21.25
CA VAL A 417 16.11 15.20 -22.68
C VAL A 417 14.76 15.89 -22.93
N GLY A 418 13.81 15.85 -22.00
CA GLY A 418 12.56 16.61 -22.08
C GLY A 418 12.79 18.13 -22.18
N GLU A 419 13.75 18.65 -21.40
CA GLU A 419 14.25 20.03 -21.55
C GLU A 419 14.76 20.30 -22.99
N LEU A 420 15.48 19.35 -23.59
CA LEU A 420 16.05 19.47 -24.94
C LEU A 420 14.99 19.51 -26.06
N VAL A 421 13.93 18.71 -25.95
CA VAL A 421 12.84 18.69 -26.96
C VAL A 421 12.00 19.96 -26.90
N ASN A 422 11.68 20.43 -25.70
CA ASN A 422 11.00 21.72 -25.48
C ASN A 422 11.86 22.90 -25.97
N PHE A 423 13.19 22.73 -25.91
CA PHE A 423 14.14 23.69 -26.45
C PHE A 423 14.16 23.72 -27.99
N LYS A 424 14.20 22.57 -28.67
CA LYS A 424 14.16 22.45 -30.14
C LYS A 424 12.84 22.94 -30.75
N SER A 425 11.73 22.83 -30.02
CA SER A 425 10.38 23.20 -30.49
C SER A 425 10.01 24.67 -30.29
N SER A 426 10.83 25.47 -29.59
CA SER A 426 10.60 26.90 -29.37
C SER A 426 11.03 27.74 -30.58
N PRO A 427 10.11 28.42 -31.30
CA PRO A 427 10.49 29.29 -32.42
C PRO A 427 11.03 30.62 -31.87
N GLY A 428 12.32 30.91 -32.11
CA GLY A 428 12.84 32.29 -32.04
C GLY A 428 13.85 32.65 -30.94
N ILE A 429 14.60 31.70 -30.38
CA ILE A 429 15.67 32.03 -29.40
C ILE A 429 17.01 32.23 -30.13
N SER A 430 17.68 33.37 -29.86
CA SER A 430 18.89 33.82 -30.56
C SER A 430 20.12 32.93 -30.31
N GLY A 431 20.96 32.79 -31.33
CA GLY A 431 22.02 31.78 -31.50
C GLY A 431 23.20 31.74 -30.51
N VAL A 432 23.21 32.55 -29.45
CA VAL A 432 24.30 32.58 -28.44
C VAL A 432 23.82 32.06 -27.08
N ALA A 433 22.58 32.33 -26.70
CA ALA A 433 21.98 31.74 -25.49
C ALA A 433 21.58 30.27 -25.71
N THR A 434 21.36 29.88 -26.97
CA THR A 434 21.04 28.51 -27.39
C THR A 434 22.19 27.53 -27.21
N ASN A 435 23.41 27.94 -27.56
CA ASN A 435 24.56 27.05 -27.44
C ASN A 435 24.87 26.76 -25.97
N LYS A 436 24.80 27.76 -25.09
CA LYS A 436 25.11 27.58 -23.66
C LYS A 436 24.16 26.63 -22.92
N LYS A 437 22.84 26.70 -23.18
CA LYS A 437 21.84 25.78 -22.60
C LYS A 437 21.94 24.37 -23.19
N GLN A 438 22.22 24.28 -24.49
CA GLN A 438 22.45 23.00 -25.15
C GLN A 438 23.73 22.33 -24.63
N ASP A 439 24.80 23.09 -24.45
CA ASP A 439 26.06 22.64 -23.84
C ASP A 439 25.82 22.20 -22.39
N GLU A 440 24.98 22.90 -21.62
CA GLU A 440 24.61 22.53 -20.24
C GLU A 440 23.79 21.22 -20.18
N ILE A 441 22.84 21.02 -21.10
CA ILE A 441 22.09 19.76 -21.22
C ILE A 441 23.02 18.63 -21.68
N VAL A 442 23.95 18.89 -22.60
CA VAL A 442 24.96 17.93 -23.05
C VAL A 442 25.93 17.58 -21.92
N GLU A 443 26.34 18.53 -21.09
CA GLU A 443 27.13 18.30 -19.87
C GLU A 443 26.35 17.45 -18.85
N LYS A 444 25.06 17.74 -18.60
CA LYS A 444 24.20 16.88 -17.75
C LYS A 444 24.12 15.45 -18.29
N LEU A 445 23.92 15.29 -19.60
CA LEU A 445 23.88 13.98 -20.26
C LEU A 445 25.24 13.25 -20.20
N GLN A 446 26.35 13.98 -20.29
CA GLN A 446 27.70 13.44 -20.10
C GLN A 446 27.95 13.03 -18.64
N LEU A 447 27.46 13.77 -17.65
CA LEU A 447 27.56 13.40 -16.23
C LEU A 447 26.75 12.13 -15.90
N LEU A 448 25.63 11.92 -16.59
CA LEU A 448 24.81 10.71 -16.48
C LEU A 448 25.43 9.50 -17.18
N VAL A 449 26.56 9.64 -17.88
CA VAL A 449 27.16 8.60 -18.70
C VAL A 449 28.66 8.51 -18.42
N THR A 450 29.03 7.52 -17.61
CA THR A 450 30.42 7.35 -17.16
C THR A 450 31.26 6.44 -18.07
N ASP A 451 30.64 5.73 -19.01
CA ASP A 451 31.31 4.80 -19.93
C ASP A 451 31.04 5.12 -21.42
N GLU A 452 32.01 4.79 -22.27
CA GLU A 452 31.98 5.08 -23.72
C GLU A 452 30.79 4.42 -24.43
N ASP A 453 30.34 3.24 -23.97
CA ASP A 453 29.24 2.52 -24.62
C ASP A 453 27.89 3.19 -24.35
N SER A 454 27.68 3.66 -23.11
CA SER A 454 26.54 4.50 -22.75
C SER A 454 26.53 5.83 -23.55
N PHE A 455 27.71 6.37 -23.88
CA PHE A 455 27.82 7.61 -24.65
C PHE A 455 27.46 7.38 -26.13
N GLN A 456 27.94 6.28 -26.71
CA GLN A 456 27.55 5.88 -28.06
C GLN A 456 26.05 5.60 -28.15
N LEU A 457 25.47 4.95 -27.14
CA LEU A 457 24.02 4.75 -27.04
C LEU A 457 23.28 6.09 -27.07
N LEU A 458 23.62 7.05 -26.19
CA LEU A 458 22.99 8.37 -26.20
C LEU A 458 23.16 9.10 -27.54
N LYS A 459 24.35 9.03 -28.14
CA LYS A 459 24.62 9.69 -29.43
C LYS A 459 23.73 9.14 -30.55
N ILE A 460 23.51 7.83 -30.59
CA ILE A 460 22.63 7.16 -31.56
C ILE A 460 21.17 7.49 -31.26
N SER A 461 20.77 7.43 -29.99
CA SER A 461 19.41 7.75 -29.54
C SER A 461 19.00 9.20 -29.81
N LEU A 462 19.94 10.14 -29.72
CA LEU A 462 19.69 11.57 -29.90
C LEU A 462 19.73 12.00 -31.38
N ASN A 463 19.90 11.07 -32.32
CA ASN A 463 19.67 11.32 -33.73
C ASN A 463 18.15 11.46 -33.99
N ASP A 464 17.75 12.40 -34.84
CA ASP A 464 16.33 12.79 -35.02
C ASP A 464 15.43 11.59 -35.42
N GLU A 465 15.97 10.55 -36.07
CA GLU A 465 15.22 9.32 -36.45
C GLU A 465 14.92 8.37 -35.26
N HIS A 466 15.71 8.46 -34.18
CA HIS A 466 15.61 7.55 -33.03
C HIS A 466 15.12 8.22 -31.75
N LEU A 467 15.09 9.56 -31.73
CA LEU A 467 14.78 10.36 -30.56
C LEU A 467 13.41 10.00 -29.97
N ASP A 468 12.35 10.04 -30.78
CA ASP A 468 10.99 9.76 -30.31
C ASP A 468 10.86 8.35 -29.75
N SER A 469 11.43 7.35 -30.43
CA SER A 469 11.38 5.96 -29.97
C SER A 469 12.22 5.71 -28.71
N PHE A 470 13.30 6.47 -28.53
CA PHE A 470 14.06 6.44 -27.28
C PHE A 470 13.25 7.00 -26.12
N PHE A 471 12.57 8.14 -26.34
CA PHE A 471 11.65 8.72 -25.35
C PHE A 471 10.50 7.79 -25.00
N ASP A 472 9.84 7.22 -26.01
CA ASP A 472 8.74 6.28 -25.79
C ASP A 472 9.21 5.08 -24.96
N ALA A 473 10.45 4.61 -25.17
CA ALA A 473 11.01 3.51 -24.40
C ALA A 473 11.38 3.91 -22.96
N LEU A 474 11.88 5.13 -22.73
CA LEU A 474 12.11 5.67 -21.38
C LEU A 474 10.78 5.89 -20.63
N ASP A 475 9.78 6.48 -21.29
CA ASP A 475 8.44 6.67 -20.73
C ASP A 475 7.77 5.32 -20.41
N ALA A 476 7.89 4.34 -21.29
CA ALA A 476 7.45 2.98 -21.04
C ALA A 476 8.12 2.38 -19.80
N ARG A 477 9.44 2.57 -19.61
CA ARG A 477 10.15 2.09 -18.42
C ARG A 477 9.67 2.77 -17.15
N LYS A 478 9.43 4.08 -17.18
CA LYS A 478 8.84 4.83 -16.06
C LYS A 478 7.49 4.24 -15.65
N HIS A 479 6.61 3.95 -16.61
CA HIS A 479 5.32 3.33 -16.32
C HIS A 479 5.45 1.90 -15.76
N LEU A 480 6.38 1.10 -16.27
CA LEU A 480 6.69 -0.21 -15.70
C LEU A 480 7.17 -0.08 -14.25
N LYS A 481 8.04 0.89 -13.97
CA LYS A 481 8.56 1.14 -12.62
C LYS A 481 7.44 1.48 -11.63
N LEU A 482 6.45 2.28 -12.03
CA LEU A 482 5.26 2.54 -11.21
C LEU A 482 4.50 1.25 -10.86
N VAL A 483 4.38 0.30 -11.80
CA VAL A 483 3.78 -1.00 -11.53
C VAL A 483 4.65 -1.84 -10.59
N GLU A 484 5.97 -1.85 -10.78
CA GLU A 484 6.90 -2.55 -9.88
C GLU A 484 6.82 -2.00 -8.44
N ASP A 485 6.74 -0.68 -8.29
CA ASP A 485 6.64 0.00 -6.99
C ASP A 485 5.28 -0.27 -6.34
N MET A 486 4.19 -0.27 -7.12
CA MET A 486 2.88 -0.66 -6.65
C MET A 486 2.86 -2.12 -6.16
N LEU A 487 3.38 -3.08 -6.94
CA LEU A 487 3.39 -4.48 -6.56
C LEU A 487 4.29 -4.75 -5.35
N SER A 488 5.49 -4.18 -5.33
CA SER A 488 6.43 -4.33 -4.21
C SER A 488 5.90 -3.74 -2.91
N SER A 489 5.07 -2.68 -2.95
CA SER A 489 4.45 -2.11 -1.76
C SER A 489 3.45 -3.02 -1.05
N THR A 490 2.94 -4.03 -1.76
CA THR A 490 1.97 -4.97 -1.23
C THR A 490 2.62 -6.19 -0.58
N GLU A 491 3.93 -6.39 -0.80
CA GLU A 491 4.66 -7.55 -0.32
C GLU A 491 5.79 -7.17 0.64
N ILE A 492 5.98 -7.99 1.67
CA ILE A 492 7.19 -7.88 2.51
C ILE A 492 8.43 -8.30 1.72
N ASN A 493 9.58 -7.73 2.07
CA ASN A 493 10.86 -8.18 1.52
C ASN A 493 11.30 -9.49 2.20
N THR A 494 10.77 -10.61 1.70
CA THR A 494 11.00 -11.94 2.28
C THR A 494 12.47 -12.34 2.30
N VAL A 495 13.27 -11.89 1.33
CA VAL A 495 14.71 -12.22 1.28
C VAL A 495 15.46 -11.48 2.38
N LYS A 496 15.14 -10.21 2.61
CA LYS A 496 15.71 -9.45 3.73
C LYS A 496 15.34 -10.11 5.06
N SER A 497 14.05 -10.36 5.30
CA SER A 497 13.59 -11.01 6.54
C SER A 497 14.23 -12.39 6.75
N PHE A 498 14.46 -13.14 5.67
CA PHE A 498 15.17 -14.41 5.73
C PHE A 498 16.62 -14.23 6.21
N LYS A 499 17.36 -13.29 5.61
CA LYS A 499 18.75 -12.97 6.00
C LYS A 499 18.83 -12.50 7.46
N ASP A 500 17.94 -11.60 7.86
CA ASP A 500 17.85 -11.10 9.24
C ASP A 500 17.63 -12.25 10.25
N ILE A 501 16.86 -13.29 9.88
CA ILE A 501 16.68 -14.49 10.71
C ILE A 501 17.95 -15.34 10.76
N LEU A 502 18.66 -15.51 9.64
CA LEU A 502 19.88 -16.32 9.58
C LEU A 502 21.04 -15.72 10.38
N GLU A 503 21.03 -14.42 10.63
CA GLU A 503 22.03 -13.72 11.45
C GLU A 503 21.89 -14.02 12.95
N ASP A 504 20.73 -14.50 13.41
CA ASP A 504 20.45 -14.81 14.81
C ASP A 504 20.37 -16.33 15.05
N GLN A 505 21.43 -16.88 15.65
CA GLN A 505 21.55 -18.31 15.91
C GLN A 505 20.44 -18.86 16.84
N ASN A 506 19.93 -18.05 17.79
CA ASN A 506 18.86 -18.50 18.68
C ASN A 506 17.54 -18.63 17.91
N LYS A 507 17.25 -17.68 17.01
CA LYS A 507 16.09 -17.75 16.10
C LYS A 507 16.20 -18.95 15.17
N VAL A 508 17.39 -19.18 14.57
CA VAL A 508 17.64 -20.33 13.70
C VAL A 508 17.42 -21.65 14.45
N GLN A 509 17.92 -21.79 15.68
CA GLN A 509 17.71 -22.98 16.51
C GLN A 509 16.25 -23.22 16.85
N SER A 510 15.55 -22.17 17.28
CA SER A 510 14.12 -22.22 17.61
C SER A 510 13.28 -22.67 16.41
N LEU A 511 13.54 -22.10 15.23
CA LEU A 511 12.81 -22.42 14.02
C LEU A 511 13.13 -23.83 13.51
N ALA A 512 14.38 -24.28 13.53
CA ALA A 512 14.73 -25.64 13.14
C ALA A 512 13.99 -26.69 13.99
N GLN A 513 13.81 -26.42 15.29
CA GLN A 513 13.06 -27.28 16.20
C GLN A 513 11.55 -27.24 15.92
N ALA A 514 10.97 -26.06 15.72
CA ALA A 514 9.56 -25.89 15.39
C ALA A 514 9.15 -26.53 14.05
N LEU A 515 10.11 -26.77 13.15
CA LEU A 515 9.89 -27.36 11.81
C LEU A 515 10.32 -28.83 11.72
N LEU A 516 10.72 -29.44 12.83
CA LEU A 516 11.34 -30.76 12.84
C LEU A 516 10.41 -31.88 12.35
N THR A 517 9.17 -31.91 12.85
CA THR A 517 8.19 -32.94 12.54
C THR A 517 6.98 -32.36 11.81
N LYS A 518 6.25 -33.19 11.07
CA LYS A 518 5.01 -32.78 10.39
C LYS A 518 3.98 -32.21 11.37
N GLU A 519 3.89 -32.77 12.58
CA GLU A 519 2.99 -32.28 13.62
C GLU A 519 3.45 -30.93 14.19
N SER A 520 4.75 -30.77 14.46
CA SER A 520 5.31 -29.50 14.94
C SER A 520 5.14 -28.38 13.92
N LEU A 521 5.46 -28.64 12.65
CA LEU A 521 5.23 -27.72 11.53
C LEU A 521 3.77 -27.26 11.46
N GLU A 522 2.82 -28.18 11.61
CA GLU A 522 1.40 -27.85 11.55
C GLU A 522 0.94 -27.03 12.77
N ASN A 523 1.47 -27.32 13.95
CA ASN A 523 1.21 -26.51 15.15
C ASN A 523 1.86 -25.12 15.06
N PHE A 524 3.04 -25.03 14.44
CA PHE A 524 3.73 -23.78 14.17
C PHE A 524 2.93 -22.91 13.19
N ARG A 525 2.46 -23.47 12.06
CA ARG A 525 1.56 -22.79 11.11
C ARG A 525 0.32 -22.22 11.81
N MET A 526 -0.32 -23.00 12.67
CA MET A 526 -1.48 -22.54 13.45
C MET A 526 -1.13 -21.40 14.43
N SER A 527 0.07 -21.43 15.00
CA SER A 527 0.56 -20.39 15.92
C SER A 527 0.86 -19.08 15.17
N LEU A 528 1.28 -19.16 13.92
CA LEU A 528 1.44 -17.99 13.04
C LEU A 528 0.08 -17.38 12.66
N ASP A 529 -0.94 -18.20 12.42
CA ASP A 529 -2.26 -17.73 11.97
C ASP A 529 -3.11 -17.12 13.10
N ASN A 530 -2.94 -17.56 14.35
CA ASN A 530 -3.76 -17.12 15.48
C ASN A 530 -2.93 -16.69 16.70
N LYS A 531 -2.87 -15.37 16.94
CA LYS A 531 -2.13 -14.78 18.06
C LYS A 531 -2.67 -15.17 19.45
N ASN A 532 -3.98 -15.43 19.58
CA ASN A 532 -4.67 -15.54 20.88
C ASN A 532 -4.91 -16.98 21.34
N ILE A 533 -5.08 -17.94 20.41
CA ILE A 533 -5.51 -19.31 20.75
C ILE A 533 -4.33 -20.22 21.15
N TYR A 534 -3.10 -19.94 20.69
CA TYR A 534 -1.99 -20.89 20.78
C TYR A 534 -0.90 -20.56 21.81
N THR A 535 -1.10 -19.59 22.69
CA THR A 535 -0.15 -19.30 23.79
C THR A 535 0.14 -20.54 24.65
N LYS A 536 -0.83 -21.44 24.84
CA LYS A 536 -0.67 -22.70 25.59
C LYS A 536 0.09 -23.81 24.86
N LYS A 537 0.38 -23.68 23.56
CA LYS A 537 1.10 -24.71 22.77
C LYS A 537 2.48 -24.28 22.30
N ARG A 538 2.92 -23.05 22.58
CA ARG A 538 4.23 -22.56 22.15
C ARG A 538 5.38 -23.33 22.81
N SER A 539 5.20 -23.71 24.07
CA SER A 539 6.13 -24.60 24.80
C SER A 539 6.23 -26.00 24.22
N ASP A 540 5.27 -26.42 23.39
CA ASP A 540 5.28 -27.73 22.74
C ASP A 540 6.05 -27.70 21.41
N LEU A 541 6.37 -26.50 20.89
CA LEU A 541 7.09 -26.31 19.64
C LEU A 541 8.61 -26.32 19.83
N VAL A 542 9.09 -25.80 20.96
CA VAL A 542 10.50 -25.60 21.25
C VAL A 542 10.82 -25.87 22.72
N GLU A 543 12.07 -26.21 22.99
CA GLU A 543 12.58 -26.32 24.36
C GLU A 543 12.55 -24.96 25.09
N GLN A 544 12.52 -25.02 26.43
CA GLN A 544 12.37 -23.83 27.28
C GLN A 544 13.47 -22.77 27.03
N GLU A 545 14.69 -23.19 26.70
CA GLU A 545 15.81 -22.30 26.37
C GLU A 545 15.58 -21.50 25.07
N ASN A 546 14.82 -22.06 24.12
CA ASN A 546 14.54 -21.49 22.80
C ASN A 546 13.20 -20.74 22.76
N LEU A 547 12.36 -20.88 23.80
CA LEU A 547 11.04 -20.26 23.87
C LEU A 547 11.10 -18.74 23.76
N LYS A 548 12.11 -18.10 24.36
CA LYS A 548 12.27 -16.64 24.30
C LYS A 548 12.51 -16.16 22.87
N ALA A 549 13.39 -16.81 22.12
CA ALA A 549 13.67 -16.45 20.74
C ALA A 549 12.46 -16.73 19.82
N LEU A 550 11.71 -17.80 20.08
CA LEU A 550 10.43 -18.05 19.42
C LEU A 550 9.41 -16.94 19.73
N ASP A 551 9.29 -16.50 20.98
CA ASP A 551 8.39 -15.40 21.35
C ASP A 551 8.82 -14.07 20.72
N GLU A 552 10.11 -13.78 20.64
CA GLU A 552 10.64 -12.62 19.90
C GLU A 552 10.23 -12.67 18.42
N LEU A 553 10.40 -13.81 17.75
CA LEU A 553 9.95 -14.04 16.36
C LEU A 553 8.44 -13.83 16.20
N LEU A 554 7.63 -14.32 17.14
CA LEU A 554 6.17 -14.26 17.06
C LEU A 554 5.59 -12.90 17.47
N ASN A 555 6.38 -12.06 18.14
CA ASN A 555 6.02 -10.68 18.48
C ASN A 555 6.44 -9.69 17.40
N ASP A 556 7.42 -10.03 16.56
CA ASP A 556 7.81 -9.27 15.37
C ASP A 556 6.90 -9.63 14.18
N LEU A 557 6.10 -8.66 13.73
CA LEU A 557 5.10 -8.92 12.70
C LEU A 557 5.70 -9.19 11.33
N ASP A 558 6.80 -8.51 10.97
CA ASP A 558 7.46 -8.72 9.68
C ASP A 558 8.05 -10.13 9.63
N GLN A 559 8.60 -10.60 10.76
CA GLN A 559 9.06 -11.99 10.91
C GLN A 559 7.89 -12.97 10.84
N VAL A 560 6.75 -12.72 11.50
CA VAL A 560 5.55 -13.58 11.39
C VAL A 560 5.06 -13.67 9.94
N PHE A 561 4.99 -12.54 9.24
CA PHE A 561 4.57 -12.48 7.84
C PHE A 561 5.54 -13.27 6.95
N PHE A 562 6.84 -13.10 7.14
CA PHE A 562 7.85 -13.89 6.44
C PHE A 562 7.68 -15.39 6.71
N LEU A 563 7.54 -15.78 7.98
CA LEU A 563 7.42 -17.17 8.38
C LEU A 563 6.18 -17.82 7.77
N ARG A 564 5.04 -17.10 7.67
CA ARG A 564 3.86 -17.60 6.95
C ARG A 564 4.16 -17.92 5.50
N VAL A 565 4.95 -17.09 4.81
CA VAL A 565 5.40 -17.38 3.43
C VAL A 565 6.33 -18.59 3.40
N ALA A 566 7.30 -18.63 4.32
CA ALA A 566 8.34 -19.64 4.36
C ALA A 566 7.80 -21.04 4.62
N VAL A 567 6.70 -21.16 5.39
CA VAL A 567 6.09 -22.45 5.72
C VAL A 567 4.74 -22.70 5.05
N ARG A 568 4.32 -21.88 4.09
CA ARG A 568 2.97 -21.96 3.48
C ARG A 568 2.64 -23.32 2.85
N ASP A 569 3.62 -23.96 2.23
CA ASP A 569 3.51 -25.31 1.67
C ASP A 569 4.69 -26.19 2.12
N ASN A 570 4.56 -27.51 1.94
CA ASN A 570 5.55 -28.46 2.45
C ASN A 570 6.90 -28.33 1.73
N VAL A 571 6.89 -28.05 0.42
CA VAL A 571 8.12 -27.88 -0.36
C VAL A 571 8.92 -26.70 0.16
N ARG A 572 8.27 -25.56 0.40
CA ARG A 572 8.93 -24.39 1.00
C ARG A 572 9.40 -24.65 2.42
N ALA A 573 8.57 -25.29 3.25
CA ALA A 573 8.94 -25.60 4.62
C ALA A 573 10.18 -26.51 4.67
N GLU A 574 10.28 -27.48 3.77
CA GLU A 574 11.44 -28.36 3.62
C GLU A 574 12.70 -27.60 3.19
N LEU A 575 12.61 -26.74 2.17
CA LEU A 575 13.73 -25.90 1.73
C LEU A 575 14.17 -24.90 2.80
N PHE A 576 13.22 -24.29 3.49
CA PHE A 576 13.50 -23.37 4.59
C PHE A 576 14.23 -24.09 5.73
N ARG A 577 13.74 -25.27 6.13
CA ARG A 577 14.39 -26.10 7.15
C ARG A 577 15.81 -26.50 6.73
N ALA A 578 16.00 -26.91 5.48
CA ALA A 578 17.32 -27.25 4.95
C ALA A 578 18.30 -26.07 5.03
N ALA A 579 17.83 -24.85 4.76
CA ALA A 579 18.64 -23.64 4.90
C ALA A 579 19.02 -23.35 6.36
N LEU A 580 18.08 -23.52 7.31
CA LEU A 580 18.36 -23.37 8.74
C LEU A 580 19.38 -24.41 9.23
N GLU A 581 19.22 -25.68 8.85
CA GLU A 581 20.13 -26.77 9.23
C GLU A 581 21.54 -26.56 8.65
N LYS A 582 21.63 -26.04 7.42
CA LYS A 582 22.91 -25.69 6.78
C LYS A 582 23.67 -24.63 7.58
N VAL A 583 22.98 -23.57 8.05
CA VAL A 583 23.59 -22.52 8.88
C VAL A 583 24.04 -23.06 10.24
N GLN A 584 23.36 -24.09 10.77
CA GLN A 584 23.79 -24.80 11.98
C GLN A 584 24.97 -25.76 11.77
N GLY A 585 25.51 -25.87 10.55
CA GLY A 585 26.58 -26.82 10.23
C GLY A 585 26.13 -28.29 10.24
N LYS A 586 24.82 -28.55 10.19
CA LYS A 586 24.28 -29.92 10.05
C LYS A 586 24.32 -30.33 8.58
N GLU A 587 24.77 -31.56 8.31
CA GLU A 587 24.69 -32.14 6.97
C GLU A 587 23.24 -32.50 6.65
N PHE A 588 22.67 -31.84 5.64
CA PHE A 588 21.36 -32.19 5.12
C PHE A 588 21.48 -33.45 4.27
N LYS A 589 20.90 -34.57 4.73
CA LYS A 589 21.12 -35.90 4.13
C LYS A 589 20.24 -36.26 2.94
N ASP A 590 19.31 -35.41 2.51
CA ASP A 590 18.42 -35.71 1.39
C ASP A 590 18.13 -34.45 0.57
N VAL A 591 17.85 -34.61 -0.72
CA VAL A 591 17.23 -33.63 -1.65
C VAL A 591 18.14 -32.77 -2.55
N LEU A 592 19.37 -32.35 -2.18
CA LEU A 592 20.17 -31.53 -3.12
C LEU A 592 21.64 -31.95 -3.17
N ASN A 593 21.98 -32.74 -4.20
CA ASN A 593 23.35 -32.89 -4.66
C ASN A 593 23.88 -31.50 -5.06
N GLU A 594 24.97 -31.04 -4.44
CA GLU A 594 25.82 -29.90 -4.84
C GLU A 594 25.26 -28.46 -4.73
N VAL A 595 23.97 -28.24 -4.47
CA VAL A 595 23.38 -26.87 -4.42
C VAL A 595 23.21 -26.36 -2.99
N ASN A 596 23.64 -25.11 -2.73
CA ASN A 596 23.48 -24.44 -1.43
C ASN A 596 21.98 -24.23 -1.09
N PRO A 597 21.45 -24.82 0.01
CA PRO A 597 20.05 -24.68 0.38
C PRO A 597 19.61 -23.24 0.68
N VAL A 598 20.53 -22.41 1.19
CA VAL A 598 20.28 -20.98 1.46
C VAL A 598 19.99 -20.24 0.14
N GLU A 599 20.88 -20.38 -0.84
CA GLU A 599 20.71 -19.77 -2.17
C GLU A 599 19.47 -20.32 -2.88
N THR A 600 19.22 -21.63 -2.76
CA THR A 600 18.03 -22.27 -3.36
C THR A 600 16.75 -21.66 -2.81
N PHE A 601 16.68 -21.47 -1.50
CA PHE A 601 15.51 -20.87 -0.87
C PHE A 601 15.35 -19.39 -1.22
N GLU A 602 16.44 -18.62 -1.28
CA GLU A 602 16.41 -17.22 -1.77
C GLU A 602 15.88 -17.14 -3.20
N VAL A 603 16.28 -18.04 -4.09
CA VAL A 603 15.77 -18.11 -5.47
C VAL A 603 14.27 -18.40 -5.47
N VAL A 604 13.78 -19.30 -4.61
CA VAL A 604 12.34 -19.58 -4.49
C VAL A 604 11.57 -18.37 -3.99
N LEU A 605 12.08 -17.65 -2.98
CA LEU A 605 11.45 -16.43 -2.47
C LEU A 605 11.39 -15.35 -3.55
N ASN A 606 12.50 -15.12 -4.26
CA ASN A 606 12.57 -14.13 -5.33
C ASN A 606 11.62 -14.46 -6.49
N LYS A 607 11.54 -15.71 -6.94
CA LYS A 607 10.66 -16.09 -8.05
C LYS A 607 9.17 -15.84 -7.78
N ARG A 608 8.75 -15.88 -6.51
CA ARG A 608 7.35 -15.70 -6.11
C ARG A 608 6.99 -14.25 -5.79
N ASN A 609 7.98 -13.36 -5.70
CA ASN A 609 7.74 -11.94 -5.57
C ASN A 609 6.95 -11.43 -6.78
N LEU A 610 5.87 -10.67 -6.54
CA LEU A 610 4.93 -10.23 -7.57
C LEU A 610 5.59 -9.39 -8.66
N VAL A 611 6.67 -8.65 -8.37
CA VAL A 611 7.45 -7.94 -9.38
C VAL A 611 8.11 -8.91 -10.36
N ASN A 612 8.66 -10.02 -9.87
CA ASN A 612 9.30 -11.03 -10.71
C ASN A 612 8.27 -11.88 -11.45
N VAL A 613 7.11 -12.14 -10.83
CA VAL A 613 5.96 -12.76 -11.51
C VAL A 613 5.46 -11.86 -12.64
N PHE A 614 5.34 -10.55 -12.40
CA PHE A 614 4.97 -9.57 -13.42
C PHE A 614 5.97 -9.56 -14.59
N LYS A 615 7.27 -9.46 -14.30
CA LYS A 615 8.33 -9.54 -15.33
C LYS A 615 8.23 -10.82 -16.16
N SER A 616 8.05 -11.97 -15.51
CA SER A 616 7.87 -13.25 -16.19
C SER A 616 6.62 -13.26 -17.08
N ALA A 617 5.52 -12.65 -16.60
CA ALA A 617 4.29 -12.53 -17.37
C ALA A 617 4.40 -11.60 -18.58
N LEU A 618 5.35 -10.64 -18.58
CA LEU A 618 5.64 -9.81 -19.77
C LEU A 618 6.37 -10.59 -20.87
N GLU A 619 7.08 -11.66 -20.51
CA GLU A 619 7.85 -12.50 -21.43
C GLU A 619 7.02 -13.66 -22.02
N ASP A 620 6.02 -14.14 -21.28
CA ASP A 620 5.08 -15.17 -21.76
C ASP A 620 3.90 -14.55 -22.50
N GLU A 621 3.78 -14.81 -23.80
CA GLU A 621 2.74 -14.23 -24.67
C GLU A 621 1.31 -14.51 -24.18
N LYS A 622 1.05 -15.70 -23.63
CA LYS A 622 -0.29 -16.07 -23.14
C LYS A 622 -0.62 -15.35 -21.84
N GLN A 623 0.34 -15.25 -20.93
CA GLN A 623 0.19 -14.50 -19.68
C GLN A 623 0.08 -13.00 -19.93
N LEU A 624 0.86 -12.45 -20.87
CA LEU A 624 0.76 -11.05 -21.25
C LEU A 624 -0.64 -10.73 -21.81
N GLU A 625 -1.13 -11.56 -22.73
CA GLU A 625 -2.45 -11.36 -23.34
C GLU A 625 -3.58 -11.50 -22.31
N CYS A 626 -3.49 -12.47 -21.40
CA CYS A 626 -4.46 -12.61 -20.32
C CYS A 626 -4.45 -11.39 -19.38
N LEU A 627 -3.26 -10.88 -19.03
CA LEU A 627 -3.12 -9.70 -18.17
C LEU A 627 -3.71 -8.44 -18.84
N LYS A 628 -3.44 -8.24 -20.14
CA LYS A 628 -4.05 -7.15 -20.93
C LYS A 628 -5.57 -7.23 -20.95
N ASN A 629 -6.11 -8.42 -21.18
CA ASN A 629 -7.55 -8.66 -21.14
C ASN A 629 -8.13 -8.36 -19.75
N ALA A 630 -7.45 -8.78 -18.69
CA ALA A 630 -7.92 -8.58 -17.32
C ALA A 630 -8.06 -7.09 -16.97
N VAL A 631 -7.07 -6.27 -17.33
CA VAL A 631 -7.06 -4.83 -17.00
C VAL A 631 -7.80 -3.94 -18.00
N SER A 632 -8.41 -4.53 -19.03
CA SER A 632 -9.22 -3.80 -20.02
C SER A 632 -10.51 -3.26 -19.40
N VAL A 633 -10.98 -2.11 -19.89
CA VAL A 633 -12.22 -1.48 -19.41
C VAL A 633 -13.42 -2.40 -19.64
N GLU A 634 -13.42 -3.15 -20.73
CA GLU A 634 -14.51 -4.03 -21.15
C GLU A 634 -14.66 -5.26 -20.27
N ARG A 635 -13.55 -5.78 -19.71
CA ARG A 635 -13.53 -7.09 -19.04
C ARG A 635 -13.14 -7.05 -17.57
N ARG A 636 -12.66 -5.92 -17.04
CA ARG A 636 -12.19 -5.84 -15.64
C ARG A 636 -13.20 -6.36 -14.61
N GLU A 637 -14.48 -6.05 -14.76
CA GLU A 637 -15.53 -6.51 -13.83
C GLU A 637 -15.86 -8.00 -14.01
N GLU A 638 -15.76 -8.52 -15.24
CA GLU A 638 -15.85 -9.96 -15.51
C GLU A 638 -14.73 -10.70 -14.77
N PHE A 639 -13.49 -10.22 -14.86
CA PHE A 639 -12.35 -10.82 -14.16
C PHE A 639 -12.45 -10.70 -12.63
N LYS A 640 -12.87 -9.55 -12.08
CA LYS A 640 -13.09 -9.39 -10.63
C LYS A 640 -14.10 -10.41 -10.11
N SER A 641 -15.28 -10.49 -10.74
CA SER A 641 -16.33 -11.45 -10.37
C SER A 641 -15.87 -12.90 -10.53
N PHE A 642 -15.10 -13.17 -11.58
CA PHE A 642 -14.51 -14.48 -11.83
C PHE A 642 -13.56 -14.93 -10.71
N PHE A 643 -12.64 -14.07 -10.26
CA PHE A 643 -11.71 -14.42 -9.18
C PHE A 643 -12.40 -14.65 -7.84
N ASP A 644 -13.43 -13.86 -7.53
CA ASP A 644 -14.23 -14.06 -6.32
C ASP A 644 -14.95 -15.42 -6.37
N SER A 645 -15.54 -15.76 -7.52
CA SER A 645 -16.19 -17.06 -7.73
C SER A 645 -15.20 -18.23 -7.65
N ARG A 646 -13.98 -18.07 -8.20
CA ARG A 646 -12.91 -19.06 -8.12
C ARG A 646 -12.53 -19.33 -6.66
N ASP A 647 -12.23 -18.29 -5.90
CA ASP A 647 -11.78 -18.43 -4.51
C ASP A 647 -12.85 -19.08 -3.63
N GLN A 648 -14.11 -18.68 -3.81
CA GLN A 648 -15.25 -19.30 -3.14
C GLN A 648 -15.35 -20.79 -3.48
N LYS A 649 -15.20 -21.16 -4.75
CA LYS A 649 -15.26 -22.56 -5.20
C LYS A 649 -14.11 -23.38 -4.63
N MET A 650 -12.87 -22.88 -4.72
CA MET A 650 -11.71 -23.57 -4.15
C MET A 650 -11.84 -23.74 -2.64
N PHE A 651 -12.35 -22.71 -1.96
CA PHE A 651 -12.56 -22.77 -0.52
C PHE A 651 -13.63 -23.82 -0.16
N TYR A 652 -14.72 -23.85 -0.92
CA TYR A 652 -15.75 -24.88 -0.81
C TYR A 652 -15.14 -26.29 -0.93
N GLU A 653 -14.34 -26.53 -1.97
CA GLU A 653 -13.73 -27.84 -2.26
C GLU A 653 -12.76 -28.26 -1.15
N GLU A 654 -11.92 -27.34 -0.67
CA GLU A 654 -11.02 -27.57 0.46
C GLU A 654 -11.78 -27.93 1.75
N LEU A 655 -12.87 -27.21 2.05
CA LEU A 655 -13.70 -27.49 3.23
C LEU A 655 -14.42 -28.85 3.11
N GLU A 656 -14.91 -29.21 1.93
CA GLU A 656 -15.57 -30.50 1.70
C GLU A 656 -14.59 -31.66 1.91
N GLN A 657 -13.38 -31.56 1.35
CA GLN A 657 -12.33 -32.55 1.56
C GLN A 657 -11.95 -32.68 3.04
N GLN A 658 -11.80 -31.57 3.76
CA GLN A 658 -11.48 -31.57 5.17
C GLN A 658 -12.59 -32.24 6.01
N LEU A 659 -13.87 -31.98 5.69
CA LEU A 659 -15.00 -32.63 6.34
C LEU A 659 -15.00 -34.15 6.10
N GLN A 660 -14.68 -34.60 4.88
CA GLN A 660 -14.60 -36.03 4.56
C GLN A 660 -13.46 -36.72 5.33
N LEU A 661 -12.30 -36.07 5.44
CA LEU A 661 -11.15 -36.60 6.21
C LEU A 661 -11.50 -36.80 7.68
N GLU A 662 -12.18 -35.85 8.31
CA GLU A 662 -12.62 -35.98 9.70
C GLU A 662 -13.65 -37.11 9.90
N GLU A 663 -14.55 -37.32 8.94
CA GLU A 663 -15.54 -38.39 9.00
C GLU A 663 -14.91 -39.77 8.87
N ASN A 664 -13.95 -39.92 7.97
CA ASN A 664 -13.21 -41.16 7.80
C ASN A 664 -12.39 -41.47 9.06
N SER A 665 -11.74 -40.45 9.62
CA SER A 665 -10.99 -40.59 10.88
C SER A 665 -11.90 -41.05 12.03
N ARG A 666 -13.11 -40.48 12.16
CA ARG A 666 -14.09 -40.91 13.19
C ARG A 666 -14.60 -42.33 12.99
N LYS A 667 -14.81 -42.77 11.74
CA LYS A 667 -15.23 -44.14 11.43
C LYS A 667 -14.15 -45.15 11.79
N ASP A 668 -12.89 -44.83 11.53
CA ASP A 668 -11.75 -45.69 11.88
C ASP A 668 -11.53 -45.82 13.40
N PHE A 669 -11.83 -44.77 14.18
CA PHE A 669 -11.86 -44.85 15.64
C PHE A 669 -13.06 -45.64 16.18
N SER A 670 -14.19 -45.64 15.46
CA SER A 670 -15.39 -46.40 15.85
C SER A 670 -15.32 -47.89 15.50
N THR A 671 -14.47 -48.29 14.54
CA THR A 671 -14.27 -49.70 14.13
C THR A 671 -13.15 -50.40 14.89
N ARG A 672 -12.23 -49.66 15.52
CA ARG A 672 -11.34 -50.19 16.57
C ARG A 672 -12.13 -50.35 17.86
N GLY A 673 -12.74 -51.53 18.06
CA GLY A 673 -13.46 -51.89 19.28
C GLY A 673 -12.64 -51.68 20.56
N PRO A 674 -13.28 -51.60 21.75
CA PRO A 674 -12.59 -51.34 23.00
C PRO A 674 -11.47 -52.37 23.21
N LEU A 675 -10.25 -51.86 23.46
CA LEU A 675 -9.10 -52.66 23.87
C LEU A 675 -9.54 -53.54 25.05
N SER A 676 -9.62 -54.85 24.80
CA SER A 676 -9.87 -55.86 25.82
C SER A 676 -8.84 -55.69 26.92
N THR A 677 -9.32 -55.35 28.13
CA THR A 677 -8.50 -55.27 29.34
C THR A 677 -7.71 -56.56 29.53
N PRO A 678 -6.41 -56.50 29.88
CA PRO A 678 -5.64 -57.71 30.14
C PRO A 678 -6.23 -58.45 31.35
N PRO A 679 -6.26 -59.80 31.33
CA PRO A 679 -6.74 -60.57 32.46
C PRO A 679 -5.79 -60.41 33.65
N SER A 680 -6.39 -60.15 34.82
CA SER A 680 -5.75 -59.96 36.13
C SER A 680 -5.10 -61.20 36.69
#